data_AF-A0A9P3C2G4-F1
#
_entry.id   AF-A0A9P3C2G4-F1
#
_cell.length_a   1.000
_cell.length_b   1.000
_cell.length_c   1.000
_cell.angle_alpha   90.00
_cell.angle_beta   90.00
_cell.angle_gamma   90.00
#
_symmetry.space_group_name_H-M   'P 1'
#
loop_
_entity.id
_entity.type
_entity.pdbx_description
1 polymer ?
#
loop_
_entity_poly.entity_id
_entity_poly.type
_entity_poly.pdbx_seq_one_letter_code
_entity_poly.pdbx_strand_id
1 'polypeptide(L)'
;MLELPNELLGNRVPGATGFEPRWRRVFKLEDLPWLEAHHIQNQAVIPTALFCVMALAAAMDIRNGKQADSIELSDVTIGRPIVLEASSVEIETSLSISSLVDSGNDGIDTIHAELSLNRSAAQDPNMATVATGRLRMTFADDELALLSSSRQPKPCGLRPVNINQFYDSLSEVGLSYSGPFRALTSAERRMDYACAVVAPMTGGASSISALLHPAILEACFQTLLLAFAAPRDGSLWTTFAPTKIGRLALFPNSCFGLDTPASVTVEAHLQKYTAGYESELPRINGDVNVYSSETGQLQFRLESLTMTPISPSTERQDKRLYLKKIWRPDILSGAVLEHDDHIACYERLGPSQAHKYLLAATRLISHRYAKLNILQVGISSINLVQALCHELGNSMGSYTIADESDRAIEDMRQGLISDDLDIKFAVVDIPRGVGTLDETTPNSSINLSSFDLIILLKASTEESATLKSIRCLLKPGGFLLKTMTVTEAIPLEATDSARKEIHDMLQSVGFSGIDLLQKNPEGDSPFVILSQAVDDQVRFLKSPLDSTPPFTTRGTLLVIGGISQEIKQFIETIQDTLRGVWDGEVIVIRSLTDLKSEDLDQVEAVLSLTELDQSVLECLNHDTFHGLHQLLNKSKIALWVTHSAGNLHPYQSGTIGLVRAVQAENPEKVLQLLDLDNIDGNQRSVSESFLRLIGGVRMRDHSSYRLWTVEPELSVQGRRLLIPRAGVTARDPVEQQSGTLVRPIDPSGLFSPNKTYVLIGLSGQMGQSITRWIVQSGGRHIVITSRNPNKDRLWTKELEKQGANVVIKAADVTKKQDMINLRNHILSTMPPIGGVANSAMLQSNCFFPDLTYDILQEVLRPKVDGSVVLDEVFSSDDLDFFLLFSSISAVVGQPFQANYDAANNFMTGLVSQRRARNLPASVINLGPVIGLGFIQNIDSSGGSEAVVSTLRGLDYMLVSVRELHHILAEAIVIGTSDETPEIITGLETVSDNPPPFWHKSLLFSHII
;
A
#
# COMPACT_ATOMS: atom_id res chain seq x y z
N MET A 1 -22.46 29.08 -55.33
CA MET A 1 -22.32 29.69 -54.00
C MET A 1 -20.97 29.26 -53.48
N LEU A 2 -20.10 30.19 -53.05
CA LEU A 2 -18.83 29.83 -52.43
C LEU A 2 -19.14 29.10 -51.11
N GLU A 3 -18.86 27.81 -51.04
CA GLU A 3 -18.96 27.03 -49.81
C GLU A 3 -18.04 27.68 -48.76
N LEU A 4 -18.61 28.14 -47.65
CA LEU A 4 -17.84 28.67 -46.53
C LEU A 4 -16.89 27.56 -46.03
N PRO A 5 -15.60 27.85 -45.81
CA PRO A 5 -14.66 26.85 -45.33
C PRO A 5 -15.12 26.31 -43.98
N ASN A 6 -15.24 24.98 -43.89
CA ASN A 6 -15.58 24.32 -42.64
C ASN A 6 -14.53 24.67 -41.58
N GLU A 7 -15.01 25.18 -40.44
CA GLU A 7 -14.19 25.75 -39.37
C GLU A 7 -13.30 24.71 -38.65
N LEU A 8 -13.36 23.42 -38.99
CA LEU A 8 -12.41 22.41 -38.51
C LEU A 8 -11.56 21.81 -39.63
N LEU A 9 -12.08 21.70 -40.84
CA LEU A 9 -11.35 21.14 -41.99
C LEU A 9 -10.43 22.16 -42.68
N GLY A 10 -10.77 23.45 -42.61
CA GLY A 10 -10.06 24.49 -43.34
C GLY A 10 -10.40 24.47 -44.84
N ASN A 11 -9.39 24.67 -45.70
CA ASN A 11 -9.59 24.80 -47.14
C ASN A 11 -9.33 23.46 -47.87
N ARG A 12 -10.10 23.18 -48.92
CA ARG A 12 -9.77 22.07 -49.84
C ARG A 12 -8.47 22.38 -50.58
N VAL A 13 -7.58 21.39 -50.66
CA VAL A 13 -6.27 21.53 -51.30
C VAL A 13 -6.44 21.63 -52.83
N PRO A 14 -5.86 22.64 -53.49
CA PRO A 14 -5.87 22.73 -54.95
C PRO A 14 -5.23 21.48 -55.59
N GLY A 15 -5.97 20.82 -56.48
CA GLY A 15 -5.51 19.58 -57.14
C GLY A 15 -6.00 18.28 -56.50
N ALA A 16 -6.73 18.34 -55.37
CA ALA A 16 -7.44 17.19 -54.84
C ALA A 16 -8.54 16.73 -55.81
N THR A 17 -8.63 15.42 -56.06
CA THR A 17 -9.67 14.86 -56.95
C THR A 17 -10.92 14.51 -56.15
N GLY A 18 -12.05 14.26 -56.82
CA GLY A 18 -13.27 13.79 -56.15
C GLY A 18 -13.12 12.44 -55.43
N PHE A 19 -12.13 11.63 -55.81
CA PHE A 19 -11.83 10.31 -55.22
C PHE A 19 -10.72 10.34 -54.16
N GLU A 20 -9.94 11.43 -54.11
CA GLU A 20 -8.94 11.69 -53.08
C GLU A 20 -9.07 13.14 -52.57
N PRO A 21 -10.16 13.48 -51.88
CA PRO A 21 -10.33 14.79 -51.32
C PRO A 21 -9.29 15.00 -50.20
N ARG A 22 -8.73 16.22 -50.16
CA ARG A 22 -7.75 16.63 -49.16
C ARG A 22 -8.11 18.01 -48.62
N TRP A 23 -8.08 18.15 -47.30
CA TRP A 23 -8.28 19.42 -46.61
C TRP A 23 -7.01 19.81 -45.88
N ARG A 24 -6.73 21.11 -45.85
CA ARG A 24 -5.58 21.70 -45.15
C ARG A 24 -6.07 22.77 -44.19
N ARG A 25 -5.63 22.66 -42.93
CA ARG A 25 -5.87 23.65 -41.89
C ARG A 25 -4.62 23.94 -41.08
N VAL A 26 -4.37 25.21 -40.84
CA VAL A 26 -3.36 25.67 -39.87
C VAL A 26 -4.09 25.98 -38.57
N PHE A 27 -3.69 25.33 -37.47
CA PHE A 27 -4.25 25.61 -36.15
C PHE A 27 -3.47 26.74 -35.48
N LYS A 28 -4.20 27.79 -35.06
CA LYS A 28 -3.71 28.90 -34.24
C LYS A 28 -4.64 29.08 -33.05
N LEU A 29 -4.07 29.33 -31.87
CA LEU A 29 -4.85 29.62 -30.65
C LEU A 29 -5.71 30.88 -30.80
N GLU A 30 -5.26 31.86 -31.59
CA GLU A 30 -6.03 33.07 -31.90
C GLU A 30 -7.33 32.75 -32.68
N ASP A 31 -7.30 31.76 -33.57
CA ASP A 31 -8.43 31.39 -34.44
C ASP A 31 -9.42 30.45 -33.73
N LEU A 32 -8.95 29.64 -32.78
CA LEU A 32 -9.77 28.72 -31.99
C LEU A 32 -9.41 28.84 -30.50
N PRO A 33 -9.83 29.92 -29.80
CA PRO A 33 -9.44 30.19 -28.42
C PRO A 33 -9.86 29.10 -27.42
N TRP A 34 -10.89 28.33 -27.75
CA TRP A 34 -11.36 27.23 -26.92
C TRP A 34 -10.37 26.06 -26.86
N LEU A 35 -9.42 25.92 -27.79
CA LEU A 35 -8.39 24.88 -27.73
C LEU A 35 -7.42 25.07 -26.56
N GLU A 36 -7.25 26.30 -26.07
CA GLU A 36 -6.47 26.58 -24.86
C GLU A 36 -7.09 25.92 -23.62
N ALA A 37 -8.35 25.51 -23.69
CA ALA A 37 -9.04 24.93 -22.54
C ALA A 37 -8.77 23.42 -22.35
N HIS A 38 -7.89 22.82 -23.16
CA HIS A 38 -7.52 21.41 -23.12
C HIS A 38 -5.99 21.25 -22.89
N HIS A 39 -5.59 21.07 -21.64
CA HIS A 39 -4.19 20.91 -21.26
C HIS A 39 -3.86 19.48 -20.84
N ILE A 40 -2.73 18.99 -21.35
CA ILE A 40 -2.09 17.74 -20.93
C ILE A 40 -0.68 18.07 -20.43
N GLN A 41 -0.35 17.66 -19.21
CA GLN A 41 0.94 17.94 -18.55
C GLN A 41 1.33 19.43 -18.62
N ASN A 42 0.37 20.32 -18.37
CA ASN A 42 0.49 21.79 -18.44
C ASN A 42 0.81 22.37 -19.84
N GLN A 43 0.63 21.58 -20.91
CA GLN A 43 0.77 22.05 -22.29
C GLN A 43 -0.58 22.03 -23.01
N ALA A 44 -0.86 23.04 -23.83
CA ALA A 44 -2.08 23.07 -24.62
C ALA A 44 -1.94 22.01 -25.72
N VAL A 45 -2.86 21.05 -25.78
CA VAL A 45 -2.78 19.93 -26.71
C VAL A 45 -4.07 19.87 -27.52
N ILE A 46 -3.95 19.70 -28.84
CA ILE A 46 -5.12 19.46 -29.68
C ILE A 46 -5.80 18.16 -29.21
N PRO A 47 -7.08 18.21 -28.80
CA PRO A 47 -7.78 17.04 -28.32
C PRO A 47 -7.82 15.96 -29.40
N THR A 48 -7.59 14.71 -29.02
CA THR A 48 -7.68 13.58 -29.93
C THR A 48 -9.08 13.44 -30.53
N ALA A 49 -10.11 13.85 -29.78
CA ALA A 49 -11.48 13.95 -30.26
C ALA A 49 -11.63 14.77 -31.54
N LEU A 50 -10.74 15.76 -31.77
CA LEU A 50 -10.81 16.62 -32.96
C LEU A 50 -10.62 15.82 -34.26
N PHE A 51 -9.74 14.81 -34.28
CA PHE A 51 -9.57 13.98 -35.48
C PHE A 51 -10.87 13.29 -35.89
N CYS A 52 -11.59 12.72 -34.91
CA CYS A 52 -12.85 12.02 -35.17
C CYS A 52 -13.91 13.00 -35.69
N VAL A 53 -13.99 14.19 -35.09
CA VAL A 53 -14.91 15.23 -35.56
C VAL A 53 -14.54 15.72 -36.96
N MET A 54 -13.27 15.92 -37.27
CA MET A 54 -12.80 16.27 -38.62
C MET A 54 -13.16 15.18 -39.63
N ALA A 55 -12.97 13.91 -39.29
CA ALA A 55 -13.36 12.78 -40.15
C ALA A 55 -14.86 12.76 -40.43
N LEU A 56 -15.70 12.99 -39.42
CA LEU A 56 -17.16 13.08 -39.57
C LEU A 56 -17.57 14.31 -40.38
N ALA A 57 -16.92 15.45 -40.18
CA ALA A 57 -17.14 16.64 -40.98
C ALA A 57 -16.75 16.42 -42.46
N ALA A 58 -15.65 15.70 -42.71
CA ALA A 58 -15.23 15.34 -44.07
C ALA A 58 -16.25 14.40 -44.73
N ALA A 59 -16.80 13.43 -43.98
CA ALA A 59 -17.88 12.58 -44.45
C ALA A 59 -19.12 13.41 -44.84
N MET A 60 -19.47 14.41 -44.03
CA MET A 60 -20.57 15.35 -44.32
C MET A 60 -20.30 16.22 -45.56
N ASP A 61 -19.06 16.59 -45.82
CA ASP A 61 -18.64 17.37 -46.99
C ASP A 61 -18.70 16.52 -48.29
N ILE A 62 -18.33 15.24 -48.21
CA ILE A 62 -18.28 14.33 -49.38
C ILE A 62 -19.65 13.83 -49.81
N ARG A 63 -20.62 13.74 -48.90
CA ARG A 63 -21.93 13.16 -49.19
C ARG A 63 -22.75 13.94 -50.23
N ASN A 64 -22.29 15.12 -50.69
CA ASN A 64 -22.90 15.94 -51.74
C ASN A 64 -24.42 16.14 -51.55
N GLY A 65 -24.88 16.25 -50.30
CA GLY A 65 -26.30 16.43 -49.96
C GLY A 65 -27.14 15.15 -49.78
N LYS A 66 -26.64 13.94 -50.04
CA LYS A 66 -27.34 12.68 -49.70
C LYS A 66 -27.51 12.56 -48.17
N GLN A 67 -28.68 12.14 -47.69
CA GLN A 67 -28.88 11.81 -46.26
C GLN A 67 -28.33 10.40 -45.98
N ALA A 68 -27.37 10.30 -45.06
CA ALA A 68 -26.82 9.03 -44.62
C ALA A 68 -27.48 8.59 -43.31
N ASP A 69 -27.87 7.32 -43.22
CA ASP A 69 -28.50 6.75 -42.01
C ASP A 69 -27.47 6.48 -40.93
N SER A 70 -26.26 6.07 -41.33
CA SER A 70 -25.11 5.91 -40.44
C SER A 70 -23.82 6.40 -41.07
N ILE A 71 -22.99 7.00 -40.22
CA ILE A 71 -21.60 7.36 -40.54
C ILE A 71 -20.72 6.66 -39.51
N GLU A 72 -19.85 5.78 -39.97
CA GLU A 72 -19.01 4.95 -39.13
C GLU A 72 -17.53 5.22 -39.39
N LEU A 73 -16.79 5.44 -38.31
CA LEU A 73 -15.34 5.54 -38.32
C LEU A 73 -14.77 4.33 -37.55
N SER A 74 -13.97 3.50 -38.21
CA SER A 74 -13.45 2.24 -37.66
C SER A 74 -11.93 2.18 -37.73
N ASP A 75 -11.33 1.27 -36.95
CA ASP A 75 -9.88 1.05 -36.90
C ASP A 75 -9.08 2.35 -36.69
N VAL A 76 -9.60 3.25 -35.84
CA VAL A 76 -8.92 4.52 -35.56
C VAL A 76 -7.69 4.24 -34.72
N THR A 77 -6.54 4.68 -35.19
CA THR A 77 -5.30 4.69 -34.41
C THR A 77 -4.79 6.11 -34.29
N ILE A 78 -4.48 6.51 -33.05
CA ILE A 78 -3.97 7.82 -32.72
C ILE A 78 -2.52 7.66 -32.25
N GLY A 79 -1.63 8.39 -32.89
CA GLY A 79 -0.21 8.48 -32.60
C GLY A 79 0.09 9.54 -31.54
N ARG A 80 1.15 10.32 -31.78
CA ARG A 80 1.63 11.31 -30.81
C ARG A 80 0.68 12.52 -30.71
N PRO A 81 0.38 13.02 -29.49
CA PRO A 81 -0.39 14.25 -29.31
C PRO A 81 0.24 15.44 -30.04
N ILE A 82 -0.61 16.36 -30.52
CA ILE A 82 -0.16 17.60 -31.15
C ILE A 82 -0.15 18.71 -30.09
N VAL A 83 1.04 19.11 -29.66
CA VAL A 83 1.25 20.20 -28.70
C VAL A 83 1.18 21.55 -29.41
N LEU A 84 0.41 22.48 -28.86
CA LEU A 84 0.33 23.88 -29.28
C LEU A 84 1.33 24.70 -28.44
N GLU A 85 2.39 25.20 -29.06
CA GLU A 85 3.34 26.09 -28.38
C GLU A 85 2.81 27.53 -28.30
N ALA A 86 3.11 28.23 -27.20
CA ALA A 86 2.68 29.62 -27.00
C ALA A 86 3.38 30.61 -27.96
N SER A 87 4.55 30.25 -28.50
CA SER A 87 5.15 30.94 -29.64
C SER A 87 4.41 30.54 -30.91
N SER A 88 4.12 31.51 -31.78
CA SER A 88 3.39 31.45 -33.07
C SER A 88 3.79 30.35 -34.06
N VAL A 89 3.81 29.07 -33.66
CA VAL A 89 4.13 27.93 -34.49
C VAL A 89 2.85 27.49 -35.17
N GLU A 90 2.77 27.79 -36.46
CA GLU A 90 1.71 27.31 -37.33
C GLU A 90 1.82 25.78 -37.47
N ILE A 91 0.85 25.06 -36.89
CA ILE A 91 0.75 23.61 -37.09
C ILE A 91 -0.20 23.36 -38.25
N GLU A 92 0.37 22.95 -39.36
CA GLU A 92 -0.41 22.53 -40.51
C GLU A 92 -0.86 21.09 -40.31
N THR A 93 -2.16 20.88 -40.46
CA THR A 93 -2.79 19.57 -40.52
C THR A 93 -3.38 19.36 -41.90
N SER A 94 -3.15 18.17 -42.45
CA SER A 94 -3.77 17.73 -43.69
C SER A 94 -4.55 16.45 -43.44
N LEU A 95 -5.85 16.48 -43.74
CA LEU A 95 -6.70 15.31 -43.75
C LEU A 95 -6.85 14.85 -45.20
N SER A 96 -6.45 13.62 -45.49
CA SER A 96 -6.61 13.01 -46.81
C SER A 96 -7.46 11.75 -46.74
N ILE A 97 -8.22 11.53 -47.81
CA ILE A 97 -8.96 10.30 -48.03
C ILE A 97 -8.35 9.54 -49.20
N SER A 98 -8.10 8.25 -49.01
CA SER A 98 -7.68 7.31 -50.05
C SER A 98 -8.75 6.24 -50.28
N SER A 99 -8.93 5.82 -51.54
CA SER A 99 -9.84 4.73 -51.93
C SER A 99 -11.33 4.97 -51.64
N LEU A 100 -11.88 6.08 -52.15
CA LEU A 100 -13.34 6.25 -52.25
C LEU A 100 -13.94 5.21 -53.21
N VAL A 101 -14.55 4.16 -52.65
CA VAL A 101 -15.26 3.12 -53.41
C VAL A 101 -16.75 3.24 -53.14
N ASP A 102 -17.51 3.45 -54.22
CA ASP A 102 -18.97 3.42 -54.23
C ASP A 102 -19.42 2.02 -54.67
N SER A 103 -19.93 1.22 -53.74
CA SER A 103 -20.33 -0.18 -53.99
C SER A 103 -21.85 -0.31 -54.08
N GLY A 104 -22.40 0.05 -55.24
CA GLY A 104 -23.84 0.02 -55.51
C GLY A 104 -24.40 -1.28 -56.12
N ASN A 105 -23.97 -2.47 -55.68
CA ASN A 105 -24.44 -3.75 -56.27
C ASN A 105 -25.33 -4.63 -55.37
N ASP A 106 -25.46 -4.34 -54.07
CA ASP A 106 -26.19 -5.20 -53.10
C ASP A 106 -27.47 -4.56 -52.50
N GLY A 107 -28.02 -3.51 -53.13
CA GLY A 107 -29.26 -2.85 -52.68
C GLY A 107 -29.09 -1.89 -51.50
N ILE A 108 -27.85 -1.64 -51.05
CA ILE A 108 -27.48 -0.63 -50.05
C ILE A 108 -26.35 0.22 -50.63
N ASP A 109 -26.61 1.51 -50.90
CA ASP A 109 -25.56 2.45 -51.29
C ASP A 109 -24.58 2.61 -50.11
N THR A 110 -23.31 2.30 -50.34
CA THR A 110 -22.24 2.39 -49.32
C THR A 110 -21.01 3.08 -49.87
N ILE A 111 -20.42 3.97 -49.06
CA ILE A 111 -19.16 4.63 -49.38
C ILE A 111 -18.10 4.18 -48.37
N HIS A 112 -16.98 3.67 -48.88
CA HIS A 112 -15.80 3.32 -48.10
C HIS A 112 -14.65 4.28 -48.37
N ALA A 113 -13.88 4.64 -47.34
CA ALA A 113 -12.73 5.52 -47.46
C ALA A 113 -11.70 5.24 -46.35
N GLU A 114 -10.41 5.38 -46.66
CA GLU A 114 -9.35 5.41 -45.66
C GLU A 114 -8.96 6.86 -45.37
N LEU A 115 -8.82 7.22 -44.09
CA LEU A 115 -8.52 8.56 -43.62
C LEU A 115 -7.11 8.58 -43.00
N SER A 116 -6.35 9.63 -43.30
CA SER A 116 -5.11 9.93 -42.59
C SER A 116 -5.02 11.42 -42.27
N LEU A 117 -4.75 11.73 -41.00
CA LEU A 117 -4.42 13.07 -40.53
C LEU A 117 -2.91 13.17 -40.35
N ASN A 118 -2.29 14.05 -41.12
CA ASN A 118 -0.85 14.30 -41.03
C ASN A 118 -0.58 15.70 -40.48
N ARG A 119 0.47 15.84 -39.67
CA ARG A 119 0.98 17.13 -39.19
C ARG A 119 2.29 17.51 -39.89
N SER A 120 2.46 18.80 -40.12
CA SER A 120 3.73 19.43 -40.49
C SER A 120 3.94 20.63 -39.59
N ALA A 121 5.12 20.73 -38.97
CA ALA A 121 5.51 21.96 -38.28
C ALA A 121 6.18 22.91 -39.28
N ALA A 122 6.02 24.23 -39.13
CA ALA A 122 6.63 25.20 -40.03
C ALA A 122 8.18 25.09 -40.12
N GLN A 123 8.83 24.48 -39.13
CA GLN A 123 10.29 24.32 -39.04
C GLN A 123 10.79 22.88 -39.33
N ASP A 124 9.89 21.89 -39.48
CA ASP A 124 10.25 20.50 -39.79
C ASP A 124 9.58 20.10 -41.12
N PRO A 125 10.35 19.90 -42.21
CA PRO A 125 9.81 19.51 -43.51
C PRO A 125 9.25 18.08 -43.54
N ASN A 126 9.47 17.26 -42.49
CA ASN A 126 8.95 15.90 -42.44
C ASN A 126 7.50 15.89 -41.93
N MET A 127 6.59 15.52 -42.84
CA MET A 127 5.19 15.28 -42.52
C MET A 127 5.05 13.97 -41.72
N ALA A 128 4.45 14.06 -40.53
CA ALA A 128 4.24 12.90 -39.66
C ALA A 128 2.75 12.57 -39.57
N THR A 129 2.39 11.30 -39.76
CA THR A 129 1.01 10.83 -39.55
C THR A 129 0.68 10.82 -38.06
N VAL A 130 -0.41 11.51 -37.71
CA VAL A 130 -0.89 11.66 -36.34
C VAL A 130 -2.04 10.69 -36.06
N ALA A 131 -2.94 10.50 -37.02
CA ALA A 131 -4.05 9.58 -36.85
C ALA A 131 -4.45 8.96 -38.19
N THR A 132 -4.97 7.74 -38.13
CA THR A 132 -5.55 7.04 -39.28
C THR A 132 -6.87 6.40 -38.88
N GLY A 133 -7.72 6.10 -39.86
CA GLY A 133 -8.97 5.36 -39.63
C GLY A 133 -9.66 5.01 -40.94
N ARG A 134 -10.77 4.30 -40.87
CA ARG A 134 -11.60 3.89 -42.01
C ARG A 134 -13.01 4.42 -41.88
N LEU A 135 -13.47 5.16 -42.88
CA LEU A 135 -14.81 5.69 -42.99
C LEU A 135 -15.71 4.72 -43.75
N ARG A 136 -16.92 4.50 -43.24
CA ARG A 136 -18.02 3.85 -43.94
C ARG A 136 -19.29 4.68 -43.79
N MET A 137 -19.96 4.99 -44.89
CA MET A 137 -21.26 5.64 -44.90
C MET A 137 -22.30 4.69 -45.51
N THR A 138 -23.48 4.64 -44.90
CA THR A 138 -24.59 3.80 -45.35
C THR A 138 -25.80 4.67 -45.69
N PHE A 139 -26.40 4.43 -46.85
CA PHE A 139 -27.56 5.15 -47.40
C PHE A 139 -28.67 4.14 -47.72
N ALA A 140 -29.25 3.52 -46.68
CA ALA A 140 -30.27 2.50 -46.81
C ALA A 140 -31.66 3.04 -46.42
N ASP A 141 -32.67 2.85 -47.26
CA ASP A 141 -34.09 3.23 -46.99
C ASP A 141 -34.74 2.51 -45.78
N ASP A 142 -33.99 1.78 -44.95
CA ASP A 142 -34.52 0.98 -43.83
C ASP A 142 -34.39 1.72 -42.48
N GLU A 143 -35.24 2.74 -42.30
CA GLU A 143 -35.33 3.57 -41.09
C GLU A 143 -35.58 2.74 -39.79
N LEU A 144 -36.08 1.51 -39.89
CA LEU A 144 -36.66 0.79 -38.73
C LEU A 144 -35.65 -0.02 -37.89
N ALA A 145 -34.53 -0.46 -38.45
CA ALA A 145 -33.59 -1.32 -37.71
C ALA A 145 -32.62 -0.52 -36.81
N LEU A 146 -32.13 0.63 -37.28
CA LEU A 146 -31.13 1.47 -36.57
C LEU A 146 -31.75 2.32 -35.45
N LEU A 147 -33.01 2.75 -35.58
CA LEU A 147 -33.74 3.55 -34.59
C LEU A 147 -34.25 2.74 -33.38
N SER A 148 -34.05 1.41 -33.38
CA SER A 148 -34.68 0.50 -32.41
C SER A 148 -33.88 0.26 -31.11
N SER A 149 -32.64 0.75 -30.98
CA SER A 149 -31.86 0.57 -29.75
C SER A 149 -32.27 1.59 -28.68
N SER A 150 -33.43 1.37 -28.07
CA SER A 150 -33.84 2.07 -26.85
C SER A 150 -32.74 1.99 -25.78
N ARG A 151 -32.53 3.10 -25.06
CA ARG A 151 -31.59 3.16 -23.94
C ARG A 151 -31.91 2.04 -22.95
N GLN A 152 -30.92 1.20 -22.67
CA GLN A 152 -31.07 0.12 -21.70
C GLN A 152 -31.28 0.72 -20.29
N PRO A 153 -31.99 0.02 -19.39
CA PRO A 153 -32.09 0.46 -18.01
C PRO A 153 -30.70 0.61 -17.40
N LYS A 154 -30.47 1.74 -16.72
CA LYS A 154 -29.23 1.96 -15.96
C LYS A 154 -28.96 0.77 -15.04
N PRO A 155 -27.71 0.28 -14.95
CA PRO A 155 -27.35 -0.70 -13.95
C PRO A 155 -27.64 -0.18 -12.54
N CYS A 156 -27.94 -1.10 -11.64
CA CYS A 156 -28.22 -0.77 -10.26
C CYS A 156 -26.95 -0.37 -9.49
N GLY A 157 -27.13 0.34 -8.37
CA GLY A 157 -26.03 0.64 -7.43
C GLY A 157 -25.07 1.74 -7.90
N LEU A 158 -25.45 2.55 -8.89
CA LEU A 158 -24.74 3.77 -9.25
C LEU A 158 -24.80 4.79 -8.10
N ARG A 159 -23.74 5.59 -7.96
CA ARG A 159 -23.55 6.57 -6.89
C ARG A 159 -23.21 7.93 -7.47
N PRO A 160 -23.80 9.02 -6.94
CA PRO A 160 -23.49 10.36 -7.42
C PRO A 160 -22.00 10.68 -7.22
N VAL A 161 -21.46 11.45 -8.15
CA VAL A 161 -20.06 11.88 -8.16
C VAL A 161 -20.01 13.40 -8.04
N ASN A 162 -19.12 13.91 -7.18
CA ASN A 162 -18.80 15.32 -7.17
C ASN A 162 -17.93 15.64 -8.40
N ILE A 163 -18.52 16.36 -9.37
CA ILE A 163 -17.87 16.67 -10.64
C ILE A 163 -16.64 17.57 -10.46
N ASN A 164 -16.66 18.48 -9.49
CA ASN A 164 -15.50 19.34 -9.24
C ASN A 164 -14.31 18.51 -8.78
N GLN A 165 -14.53 17.63 -7.80
CA GLN A 165 -13.53 16.70 -7.31
C GLN A 165 -13.01 15.76 -8.41
N PHE A 166 -13.88 15.33 -9.32
CA PHE A 166 -13.46 14.53 -10.47
C PHE A 166 -12.46 15.30 -11.34
N TYR A 167 -12.78 16.52 -11.75
CA TYR A 167 -11.86 17.34 -12.54
C TYR A 167 -10.58 17.71 -11.79
N ASP A 168 -10.66 17.97 -10.49
CA ASP A 168 -9.47 18.24 -9.66
C ASP A 168 -8.56 16.99 -9.63
N SER A 169 -9.13 15.79 -9.51
CA SER A 169 -8.36 14.54 -9.57
C SER A 169 -7.73 14.26 -10.94
N LEU A 170 -8.35 14.71 -12.02
CA LEU A 170 -7.75 14.65 -13.37
C LEU A 170 -6.57 15.64 -13.48
N SER A 171 -6.72 16.84 -12.92
CA SER A 171 -5.66 17.84 -12.92
C SER A 171 -4.43 17.38 -12.13
N GLU A 172 -4.63 16.71 -10.99
CA GLU A 172 -3.56 16.09 -10.16
C GLU A 172 -2.67 15.13 -10.98
N VAL A 173 -3.22 14.46 -12.01
CA VAL A 173 -2.48 13.50 -12.86
C VAL A 173 -2.03 14.08 -14.21
N GLY A 174 -2.21 15.39 -14.40
CA GLY A 174 -1.80 16.13 -15.59
C GLY A 174 -2.88 16.34 -16.66
N LEU A 175 -4.14 15.99 -16.41
CA LEU A 175 -5.27 16.26 -17.30
C LEU A 175 -6.07 17.49 -16.81
N SER A 176 -5.71 18.67 -17.33
CA SER A 176 -6.31 19.92 -16.90
C SER A 176 -7.32 20.42 -17.93
N TYR A 177 -8.60 20.36 -17.59
CA TYR A 177 -9.70 20.78 -18.44
C TYR A 177 -10.34 22.07 -17.93
N SER A 178 -10.60 23.01 -18.84
CA SER A 178 -11.36 24.23 -18.57
C SER A 178 -12.37 24.51 -19.69
N GLY A 179 -13.09 25.63 -19.59
CA GLY A 179 -14.02 26.09 -20.64
C GLY A 179 -14.96 24.99 -21.14
N PRO A 180 -15.06 24.75 -22.46
CA PRO A 180 -15.97 23.76 -23.01
C PRO A 180 -15.59 22.30 -22.70
N PHE A 181 -14.34 22.00 -22.30
CA PHE A 181 -13.93 20.64 -21.97
C PHE A 181 -14.28 20.22 -20.54
N ARG A 182 -14.72 21.18 -19.70
CA ARG A 182 -15.34 20.91 -18.40
C ARG A 182 -16.87 20.75 -18.55
N ALA A 183 -17.28 19.87 -19.44
CA ALA A 183 -18.67 19.78 -19.92
C ALA A 183 -19.61 18.94 -19.04
N LEU A 184 -19.07 18.10 -18.14
CA LEU A 184 -19.86 17.26 -17.26
C LEU A 184 -20.60 18.13 -16.22
N THR A 185 -21.89 17.90 -16.05
CA THR A 185 -22.73 18.64 -15.08
C THR A 185 -23.12 17.80 -13.88
N SER A 186 -23.35 16.51 -14.11
CA SER A 186 -23.62 15.51 -13.07
C SER A 186 -23.17 14.15 -13.57
N ALA A 187 -22.81 13.27 -12.65
CA ALA A 187 -22.48 11.90 -12.97
C ALA A 187 -22.82 10.96 -11.83
N GLU A 188 -23.09 9.72 -12.19
CA GLU A 188 -23.22 8.60 -11.27
C GLU A 188 -22.31 7.46 -11.74
N ARG A 189 -21.65 6.77 -10.81
CA ARG A 189 -20.75 5.66 -11.15
C ARG A 189 -20.90 4.46 -10.24
N ARG A 190 -20.38 3.34 -10.70
CA ARG A 190 -19.87 2.21 -9.91
C ARG A 190 -18.58 1.72 -10.58
N MET A 191 -17.88 0.75 -9.99
CA MET A 191 -16.74 0.13 -10.69
C MET A 191 -17.20 -0.40 -12.05
N ASP A 192 -16.44 -0.06 -13.10
CA ASP A 192 -16.63 -0.47 -14.49
C ASP A 192 -17.85 0.14 -15.22
N TYR A 193 -18.56 1.09 -14.59
CA TYR A 193 -19.67 1.79 -15.25
C TYR A 193 -19.85 3.22 -14.74
N ALA A 194 -20.00 4.17 -15.66
CA ALA A 194 -20.38 5.55 -15.34
C ALA A 194 -21.48 6.06 -16.27
N CYS A 195 -22.37 6.89 -15.73
CA CYS A 195 -23.37 7.63 -16.47
C CYS A 195 -23.20 9.11 -16.14
N ALA A 196 -23.01 9.96 -17.13
CA ALA A 196 -22.83 11.39 -16.94
C ALA A 196 -23.76 12.21 -17.85
N VAL A 197 -24.10 13.42 -17.40
CA VAL A 197 -24.89 14.38 -18.16
C VAL A 197 -23.98 15.51 -18.62
N VAL A 198 -23.95 15.74 -19.92
CA VAL A 198 -23.12 16.75 -20.58
C VAL A 198 -24.00 17.97 -20.91
N ALA A 199 -23.55 19.15 -20.52
CA ALA A 199 -24.23 20.40 -20.87
C ALA A 199 -24.25 20.60 -22.39
N PRO A 200 -25.31 21.23 -22.93
CA PRO A 200 -25.29 21.66 -24.32
C PRO A 200 -24.17 22.68 -24.55
N MET A 201 -23.51 22.59 -25.70
CA MET A 201 -22.46 23.53 -26.08
C MET A 201 -23.08 24.85 -26.52
N THR A 202 -22.99 25.88 -25.67
CA THR A 202 -23.47 27.24 -25.97
C THR A 202 -22.30 28.13 -26.39
N GLY A 203 -22.14 28.39 -27.68
CA GLY A 203 -21.23 29.45 -28.19
C GLY A 203 -20.01 29.03 -29.02
N GLY A 204 -20.10 28.05 -29.92
CA GLY A 204 -19.06 27.72 -30.90
C GLY A 204 -19.61 27.66 -32.34
N ALA A 205 -18.91 28.33 -33.26
CA ALA A 205 -19.03 28.38 -34.72
C ALA A 205 -20.35 28.00 -35.42
N SER A 206 -20.83 28.95 -36.21
CA SER A 206 -22.03 28.92 -37.08
C SER A 206 -22.11 27.80 -38.14
N SER A 207 -21.16 26.86 -38.18
CA SER A 207 -21.01 25.87 -39.26
C SER A 207 -21.03 24.40 -38.81
N ILE A 208 -21.07 24.11 -37.51
CA ILE A 208 -21.00 22.74 -36.97
C ILE A 208 -22.24 22.50 -36.11
N SER A 209 -22.95 21.40 -36.32
CA SER A 209 -24.03 20.98 -35.42
C SER A 209 -23.50 20.93 -33.98
N ALA A 210 -24.23 21.44 -33.00
CA ALA A 210 -23.82 21.43 -31.59
C ALA A 210 -23.41 20.03 -31.07
N LEU A 211 -23.90 18.97 -31.71
CA LEU A 211 -23.59 17.56 -31.42
C LEU A 211 -22.22 17.10 -31.93
N LEU A 212 -21.62 17.78 -32.90
CA LEU A 212 -20.31 17.46 -33.47
C LEU A 212 -19.17 18.26 -32.84
N HIS A 213 -19.38 18.86 -31.66
CA HIS A 213 -18.32 19.59 -30.98
C HIS A 213 -17.29 18.61 -30.37
N PRO A 214 -15.96 18.82 -30.54
CA PRO A 214 -14.92 17.95 -29.98
C PRO A 214 -15.04 17.73 -28.47
N ALA A 215 -15.51 18.73 -27.73
CA ALA A 215 -15.71 18.61 -26.29
C ALA A 215 -16.76 17.56 -25.86
N ILE A 216 -17.77 17.25 -26.69
CA ILE A 216 -18.75 16.19 -26.38
C ILE A 216 -18.08 14.81 -26.47
N LEU A 217 -17.27 14.60 -27.51
CA LEU A 217 -16.52 13.36 -27.67
C LEU A 217 -15.42 13.23 -26.60
N GLU A 218 -14.78 14.34 -26.21
CA GLU A 218 -13.87 14.37 -25.08
C GLU A 218 -14.58 14.05 -23.75
N ALA A 219 -15.82 14.52 -23.55
CA ALA A 219 -16.63 14.14 -22.39
C ALA A 219 -16.94 12.62 -22.37
N CYS A 220 -17.00 11.96 -23.54
CA CYS A 220 -17.10 10.50 -23.62
C CYS A 220 -15.84 9.82 -23.09
N PHE A 221 -14.67 10.34 -23.44
CA PHE A 221 -13.38 9.86 -22.95
C PHE A 221 -13.25 10.05 -21.44
N GLN A 222 -13.61 11.24 -20.93
CA GLN A 222 -13.65 11.55 -19.51
C GLN A 222 -14.61 10.62 -18.75
N THR A 223 -15.78 10.30 -19.32
CA THR A 223 -16.75 9.40 -18.68
C THR A 223 -16.23 7.96 -18.60
N LEU A 224 -15.44 7.49 -19.56
CA LEU A 224 -14.76 6.18 -19.46
C LEU A 224 -13.70 6.17 -18.35
N LEU A 225 -12.92 7.25 -18.19
CA LEU A 225 -11.98 7.37 -17.06
C LEU A 225 -12.72 7.36 -15.71
N LEU A 226 -13.89 7.99 -15.64
CA LEU A 226 -14.75 7.97 -14.45
C LEU A 226 -15.35 6.57 -14.16
N ALA A 227 -15.64 5.78 -15.19
CA ALA A 227 -16.06 4.39 -15.03
C ALA A 227 -14.92 3.51 -14.48
N PHE A 228 -13.68 3.82 -14.87
CA PHE A 228 -12.48 3.12 -14.43
C PHE A 228 -12.08 3.47 -13.00
N ALA A 229 -12.05 4.76 -12.64
CA ALA A 229 -11.52 5.26 -11.37
C ALA A 229 -12.51 6.21 -10.67
N ALA A 230 -12.65 6.05 -9.35
CA ALA A 230 -13.32 7.04 -8.53
C ALA A 230 -12.43 8.29 -8.37
N PRO A 231 -13.01 9.48 -8.17
CA PRO A 231 -12.22 10.66 -7.84
C PRO A 231 -11.28 10.38 -6.67
N ARG A 232 -10.00 10.69 -6.85
CA ARG A 232 -8.93 10.58 -5.84
C ARG A 232 -8.67 9.17 -5.28
N ASP A 233 -9.15 8.09 -5.90
CA ASP A 233 -8.89 6.73 -5.42
C ASP A 233 -7.48 6.19 -5.75
N GLY A 234 -6.69 6.94 -6.53
CA GLY A 234 -5.32 6.60 -6.90
C GLY A 234 -5.19 5.64 -8.09
N SER A 235 -6.30 5.17 -8.68
CA SER A 235 -6.25 4.24 -9.82
C SER A 235 -5.72 4.91 -11.09
N LEU A 236 -5.98 6.21 -11.25
CA LEU A 236 -5.31 7.06 -12.24
C LEU A 236 -4.04 7.61 -11.59
N TRP A 237 -2.90 7.01 -11.88
CA TRP A 237 -1.58 7.41 -11.38
C TRP A 237 -0.82 8.30 -12.37
N THR A 238 -1.30 8.40 -13.61
CA THR A 238 -0.74 9.25 -14.68
C THR A 238 -1.84 9.66 -15.66
N THR A 239 -1.48 10.44 -16.66
CA THR A 239 -2.36 10.80 -17.76
C THR A 239 -2.59 9.61 -18.70
N PHE A 240 -3.85 9.18 -18.82
CA PHE A 240 -4.33 8.24 -19.84
C PHE A 240 -4.99 9.01 -20.99
N ALA A 241 -4.57 8.69 -22.22
CA ALA A 241 -5.09 9.31 -23.44
C ALA A 241 -5.60 8.25 -24.43
N PRO A 242 -6.59 8.59 -25.27
CA PRO A 242 -7.11 7.68 -26.29
C PRO A 242 -6.07 7.39 -27.38
N THR A 243 -5.82 6.11 -27.64
CA THR A 243 -4.87 5.65 -28.68
C THR A 243 -5.50 4.78 -29.75
N LYS A 244 -6.63 4.12 -29.44
CA LYS A 244 -7.37 3.32 -30.43
C LYS A 244 -8.88 3.45 -30.22
N ILE A 245 -9.63 3.50 -31.32
CA ILE A 245 -11.09 3.36 -31.31
C ILE A 245 -11.43 2.27 -32.32
N GLY A 246 -12.07 1.19 -31.86
CA GLY A 246 -12.49 0.09 -32.73
C GLY A 246 -13.55 0.55 -33.74
N ARG A 247 -14.60 1.20 -33.24
CA ARG A 247 -15.67 1.77 -34.06
C ARG A 247 -16.34 2.96 -33.37
N LEU A 248 -16.57 4.03 -34.11
CA LEU A 248 -17.39 5.18 -33.75
C LEU A 248 -18.53 5.26 -34.77
N ALA A 249 -19.76 5.08 -34.33
CA ALA A 249 -20.95 5.17 -35.16
C ALA A 249 -21.77 6.41 -34.76
N LEU A 250 -22.07 7.25 -35.74
CA LEU A 250 -22.97 8.39 -35.64
C LEU A 250 -24.27 8.07 -36.40
N PHE A 251 -25.41 8.47 -35.83
CA PHE A 251 -26.74 8.31 -36.43
C PHE A 251 -27.36 9.67 -36.74
N PRO A 252 -27.04 10.29 -37.90
CA PRO A 252 -27.44 11.67 -38.20
C PRO A 252 -28.94 11.91 -38.13
N ASN A 253 -29.76 10.93 -38.54
CA ASN A 253 -31.22 11.03 -38.54
C ASN A 253 -31.82 11.16 -37.12
N SER A 254 -31.16 10.58 -36.11
CA SER A 254 -31.52 10.78 -34.69
C SER A 254 -31.15 12.17 -34.15
N CYS A 255 -30.37 12.94 -34.92
CA CYS A 255 -29.93 14.29 -34.58
C CYS A 255 -30.78 15.39 -35.27
N PHE A 256 -31.66 15.03 -36.21
CA PHE A 256 -32.52 15.98 -36.94
C PHE A 256 -33.74 16.42 -36.11
N GLY A 257 -34.01 17.73 -36.06
CA GLY A 257 -35.16 18.33 -35.35
C GLY A 257 -34.82 19.03 -34.02
N LEU A 258 -33.56 19.00 -33.58
CA LEU A 258 -33.07 19.75 -32.42
C LEU A 258 -32.56 21.13 -32.87
N ASP A 259 -33.48 22.09 -33.09
CA ASP A 259 -33.13 23.50 -33.39
C ASP A 259 -32.48 24.21 -32.18
N THR A 260 -32.44 23.55 -31.01
CA THR A 260 -31.81 24.02 -29.77
C THR A 260 -30.71 23.06 -29.30
N PRO A 261 -29.57 23.56 -28.80
CA PRO A 261 -28.56 22.74 -28.13
C PRO A 261 -29.19 21.97 -26.95
N ALA A 262 -29.36 20.66 -27.08
CA ALA A 262 -29.90 19.80 -26.03
C ALA A 262 -28.77 19.12 -25.24
N SER A 263 -28.98 18.91 -23.94
CA SER A 263 -28.08 18.12 -23.12
C SER A 263 -28.06 16.66 -23.59
N VAL A 264 -26.92 15.98 -23.41
CA VAL A 264 -26.77 14.57 -23.74
C VAL A 264 -26.39 13.76 -22.52
N THR A 265 -26.82 12.50 -22.50
CA THR A 265 -26.45 11.53 -21.48
C THR A 265 -25.43 10.55 -22.05
N VAL A 266 -24.27 10.48 -21.41
CA VAL A 266 -23.16 9.60 -21.77
C VAL A 266 -23.11 8.43 -20.82
N GLU A 267 -23.10 7.21 -21.34
CA GLU A 267 -22.95 5.97 -20.58
C GLU A 267 -21.68 5.26 -21.02
N ALA A 268 -20.72 5.10 -20.11
CA ALA A 268 -19.48 4.37 -20.35
C ALA A 268 -19.47 3.05 -19.58
N HIS A 269 -19.11 1.97 -20.27
CA HIS A 269 -18.96 0.64 -19.72
C HIS A 269 -17.54 0.14 -19.97
N LEU A 270 -16.80 -0.15 -18.91
CA LEU A 270 -15.48 -0.73 -19.02
C LEU A 270 -15.61 -2.22 -19.39
N GLN A 271 -15.00 -2.63 -20.49
CA GLN A 271 -15.01 -4.02 -20.95
C GLN A 271 -13.84 -4.79 -20.33
N LYS A 272 -12.66 -4.19 -20.33
CA LYS A 272 -11.44 -4.83 -19.81
C LYS A 272 -10.42 -3.78 -19.38
N TYR A 273 -9.81 -4.02 -18.23
CA TYR A 273 -8.55 -3.41 -17.86
C TYR A 273 -7.43 -4.44 -18.01
N THR A 274 -6.35 -4.06 -18.68
CA THR A 274 -5.13 -4.88 -18.76
C THR A 274 -4.03 -4.10 -18.06
N ALA A 275 -3.50 -4.66 -16.97
CA ALA A 275 -2.33 -4.10 -16.29
C ALA A 275 -1.12 -4.15 -17.23
N GLY A 276 -0.24 -3.15 -17.11
CA GLY A 276 1.02 -3.14 -17.83
C GLY A 276 2.04 -4.03 -17.13
N TYR A 277 2.88 -4.71 -17.91
CA TYR A 277 4.00 -5.51 -17.40
C TYR A 277 5.21 -5.24 -18.29
N GLU A 278 6.36 -5.00 -17.67
CA GLU A 278 7.63 -4.70 -18.36
C GLU A 278 7.48 -3.57 -19.39
N SER A 279 7.59 -3.88 -20.68
CA SER A 279 7.49 -2.94 -21.80
C SER A 279 6.06 -2.70 -22.28
N GLU A 280 5.08 -3.49 -21.81
CA GLU A 280 3.68 -3.31 -22.18
C GLU A 280 3.00 -2.25 -21.31
N LEU A 281 2.44 -1.23 -21.96
CA LEU A 281 1.64 -0.20 -21.29
C LEU A 281 0.29 -0.75 -20.83
N PRO A 282 -0.22 -0.33 -19.66
CA PRO A 282 -1.58 -0.64 -19.24
C PRO A 282 -2.61 -0.09 -20.23
N ARG A 283 -3.73 -0.82 -20.38
CA ARG A 283 -4.80 -0.50 -21.33
C ARG A 283 -6.15 -0.51 -20.63
N ILE A 284 -6.87 0.60 -20.73
CA ILE A 284 -8.28 0.73 -20.31
C ILE A 284 -9.13 0.61 -21.58
N ASN A 285 -9.95 -0.43 -21.68
CA ASN A 285 -10.81 -0.67 -22.83
C ASN A 285 -12.29 -0.63 -22.43
N GLY A 286 -13.09 0.13 -23.15
CA GLY A 286 -14.53 0.21 -22.90
C GLY A 286 -15.35 0.74 -24.06
N ASP A 287 -16.65 0.68 -23.88
CA ASP A 287 -17.64 1.18 -24.83
C ASP A 287 -18.36 2.38 -24.24
N VAL A 288 -18.76 3.33 -25.09
CA VAL A 288 -19.47 4.54 -24.68
C VAL A 288 -20.68 4.75 -25.58
N ASN A 289 -21.86 4.91 -24.99
CA ASN A 289 -23.10 5.25 -25.70
C ASN A 289 -23.54 6.65 -25.29
N VAL A 290 -23.97 7.45 -26.27
CA VAL A 290 -24.46 8.82 -26.06
C VAL A 290 -25.91 8.89 -26.49
N TYR A 291 -26.77 9.35 -25.59
CA TYR A 291 -28.21 9.48 -25.81
C TYR A 291 -28.65 10.94 -25.68
N SER A 292 -29.67 11.32 -26.44
CA SER A 292 -30.39 12.57 -26.17
C SER A 292 -31.02 12.50 -24.77
N SER A 293 -30.77 13.51 -23.93
CA SER A 293 -31.41 13.57 -22.61
C SER A 293 -32.91 13.86 -22.70
N GLU A 294 -33.38 14.41 -23.83
CA GLU A 294 -34.79 14.74 -24.05
C GLU A 294 -35.57 13.56 -24.62
N THR A 295 -35.05 12.89 -25.65
CA THR A 295 -35.76 11.83 -26.37
C THR A 295 -35.35 10.42 -25.94
N GLY A 296 -34.20 10.27 -25.27
CA GLY A 296 -33.63 8.96 -24.91
C GLY A 296 -33.12 8.14 -26.10
N GLN A 297 -33.10 8.73 -27.30
CA GLN A 297 -32.59 8.09 -28.52
C GLN A 297 -31.06 8.11 -28.54
N LEU A 298 -30.48 7.03 -29.06
CA LEU A 298 -29.03 6.89 -29.24
C LEU A 298 -28.55 7.81 -30.37
N GLN A 299 -27.56 8.65 -30.08
CA GLN A 299 -26.96 9.60 -31.03
C GLN A 299 -25.57 9.16 -31.50
N PHE A 300 -24.74 8.67 -30.58
CA PHE A 300 -23.39 8.17 -30.87
C PHE A 300 -23.10 6.89 -30.12
N ARG A 301 -22.29 6.03 -30.73
CA ARG A 301 -21.71 4.86 -30.08
C ARG A 301 -20.22 4.76 -30.37
N LEU A 302 -19.43 4.56 -29.32
CA LEU A 302 -18.02 4.22 -29.36
C LEU A 302 -17.85 2.79 -28.87
N GLU A 303 -17.25 1.93 -29.67
CA GLU A 303 -16.95 0.54 -29.36
C GLU A 303 -15.43 0.35 -29.30
N SER A 304 -14.95 -0.35 -28.27
CA SER A 304 -13.53 -0.66 -28.05
C SER A 304 -12.63 0.58 -28.00
N LEU A 305 -13.07 1.64 -27.31
CA LEU A 305 -12.22 2.79 -26.99
C LEU A 305 -11.11 2.33 -26.05
N THR A 306 -9.86 2.56 -26.46
CA THR A 306 -8.67 2.17 -25.71
C THR A 306 -7.91 3.41 -25.24
N MET A 307 -7.76 3.54 -23.93
CA MET A 307 -6.89 4.54 -23.30
C MET A 307 -5.58 3.88 -22.85
N THR A 308 -4.47 4.57 -23.10
CA THR A 308 -3.13 4.18 -22.66
C THR A 308 -2.42 5.35 -22.00
N PRO A 309 -1.51 5.12 -21.05
CA PRO A 309 -0.74 6.19 -20.46
C PRO A 309 0.20 6.82 -21.50
N ILE A 310 0.45 8.12 -21.37
CA ILE A 310 1.35 8.87 -22.28
C ILE A 310 2.82 8.50 -22.02
N SER A 311 3.14 8.05 -20.81
CA SER A 311 4.49 7.65 -20.41
C SER A 311 4.47 6.20 -19.88
N PRO A 312 5.56 5.44 -20.09
CA PRO A 312 5.67 4.10 -19.51
C PRO A 312 5.66 4.15 -17.99
N SER A 313 5.14 3.09 -17.38
CA SER A 313 5.24 2.86 -15.95
C SER A 313 6.71 2.66 -15.57
N THR A 314 7.08 3.22 -14.43
CA THR A 314 8.37 3.03 -13.77
C THR A 314 8.13 2.35 -12.43
N GLU A 315 9.12 1.64 -11.88
CA GLU A 315 9.01 1.01 -10.55
C GLU A 315 8.65 2.01 -9.44
N ARG A 316 9.00 3.29 -9.61
CA ARG A 316 8.62 4.37 -8.69
C ARG A 316 7.11 4.61 -8.62
N GLN A 317 6.35 4.15 -9.61
CA GLN A 317 4.89 4.28 -9.69
C GLN A 317 4.17 3.00 -9.24
N ASP A 318 4.92 1.95 -8.87
CA ASP A 318 4.33 0.71 -8.38
C ASP A 318 3.77 0.92 -6.97
N LYS A 319 2.51 0.52 -6.81
CA LYS A 319 1.84 0.59 -5.52
C LYS A 319 2.06 -0.70 -4.74
N ARG A 320 2.78 -0.59 -3.63
CA ARG A 320 3.05 -1.71 -2.71
C ARG A 320 1.84 -1.95 -1.81
N LEU A 321 0.87 -2.73 -2.28
CA LEU A 321 -0.42 -2.92 -1.61
C LEU A 321 -0.33 -3.64 -0.25
N TYR A 322 0.72 -4.42 -0.04
CA TYR A 322 0.79 -5.40 1.05
C TYR A 322 2.04 -5.21 1.90
N LEU A 323 1.83 -5.17 3.21
CA LEU A 323 2.84 -5.28 4.24
C LEU A 323 2.56 -6.50 5.11
N LYS A 324 3.61 -7.08 5.69
CA LYS A 324 3.53 -8.13 6.71
C LYS A 324 4.29 -7.71 7.96
N LYS A 325 3.84 -8.21 9.11
CA LYS A 325 4.57 -8.09 10.37
C LYS A 325 5.67 -9.15 10.42
N ILE A 326 6.91 -8.74 10.22
CA ILE A 326 8.08 -9.62 10.22
C ILE A 326 8.71 -9.59 11.61
N TRP A 327 8.69 -10.74 12.29
CA TRP A 327 9.41 -10.94 13.54
C TRP A 327 10.79 -11.50 13.26
N ARG A 328 11.84 -10.88 13.82
CA ARG A 328 13.21 -11.41 13.77
C ARG A 328 13.87 -11.37 15.14
N PRO A 329 14.85 -12.26 15.38
CA PRO A 329 15.67 -12.17 16.58
C PRO A 329 16.33 -10.80 16.74
N ASP A 330 16.27 -10.28 17.94
CA ASP A 330 17.01 -9.09 18.35
C ASP A 330 18.50 -9.43 18.41
N ILE A 331 19.31 -8.65 17.69
CA ILE A 331 20.76 -8.81 17.65
C ILE A 331 21.40 -8.76 19.05
N LEU A 332 20.77 -8.08 20.01
CA LEU A 332 21.24 -7.97 21.39
C LEU A 332 21.01 -9.24 22.23
N SER A 333 20.17 -10.17 21.78
CA SER A 333 19.79 -11.38 22.54
C SER A 333 20.67 -12.60 22.25
N GLY A 334 21.85 -12.41 21.64
CA GLY A 334 22.76 -13.49 21.27
C GLY A 334 22.25 -14.31 20.09
N ALA A 335 21.67 -13.63 19.09
CA ALA A 335 21.13 -14.27 17.88
C ALA A 335 22.21 -15.11 17.18
N VAL A 336 21.95 -16.38 16.89
CA VAL A 336 22.82 -17.16 16.00
C VAL A 336 22.64 -16.60 14.59
N LEU A 337 23.75 -16.37 13.87
CA LEU A 337 23.69 -16.04 12.45
C LEU A 337 23.35 -17.31 11.68
N GLU A 338 22.07 -17.66 11.67
CA GLU A 338 21.57 -18.82 10.94
C GLU A 338 21.69 -18.57 9.43
N HIS A 339 22.02 -19.62 8.67
CA HIS A 339 21.93 -19.61 7.22
C HIS A 339 20.45 -19.59 6.84
N ASP A 340 19.89 -18.40 6.68
CA ASP A 340 18.54 -18.25 6.16
C ASP A 340 18.55 -18.58 4.65
N ASP A 341 17.56 -19.34 4.16
CA ASP A 341 17.41 -19.63 2.72
C ASP A 341 17.25 -18.34 1.91
N HIS A 342 16.76 -17.26 2.54
CA HIS A 342 16.76 -15.91 1.98
C HIS A 342 18.15 -15.39 1.60
N ILE A 343 19.23 -15.76 2.29
CA ILE A 343 20.59 -15.29 1.94
C ILE A 343 21.10 -16.03 0.69
N ALA A 344 20.54 -17.19 0.37
CA ALA A 344 20.85 -17.92 -0.85
C ALA A 344 20.36 -17.19 -2.12
N CYS A 345 19.45 -16.20 -2.00
CA CYS A 345 18.97 -15.43 -3.15
C CYS A 345 20.06 -14.57 -3.81
N TYR A 346 21.15 -14.29 -3.09
CA TYR A 346 22.30 -13.54 -3.56
C TYR A 346 23.34 -14.45 -4.23
N GLU A 347 23.00 -15.08 -5.36
CA GLU A 347 23.92 -15.96 -6.13
C GLU A 347 25.25 -15.25 -6.49
N ARG A 348 25.22 -13.92 -6.64
CA ARG A 348 26.38 -13.08 -7.01
C ARG A 348 27.42 -12.93 -5.89
N LEU A 349 27.09 -13.22 -4.63
CA LEU A 349 28.05 -13.10 -3.51
C LEU A 349 29.19 -14.12 -3.59
N GLY A 350 29.04 -15.17 -4.40
CA GLY A 350 30.00 -16.27 -4.52
C GLY A 350 30.03 -17.16 -3.27
N PRO A 351 31.01 -18.09 -3.17
CA PRO A 351 31.06 -19.09 -2.10
C PRO A 351 31.54 -18.55 -0.74
N SER A 352 31.81 -17.24 -0.62
CA SER A 352 32.36 -16.66 0.61
C SER A 352 31.36 -16.72 1.75
N GLN A 353 31.56 -17.67 2.66
CA GLN A 353 30.70 -17.87 3.82
C GLN A 353 30.79 -16.69 4.81
N ALA A 354 31.94 -16.01 4.88
CA ALA A 354 32.12 -14.80 5.67
C ALA A 354 31.21 -13.65 5.20
N HIS A 355 31.05 -13.48 3.88
CA HIS A 355 30.17 -12.45 3.32
C HIS A 355 28.71 -12.71 3.67
N LYS A 356 28.27 -13.97 3.65
CA LYS A 356 26.90 -14.36 4.06
C LYS A 356 26.63 -14.03 5.52
N TYR A 357 27.60 -14.25 6.41
CA TYR A 357 27.46 -13.91 7.82
C TYR A 357 27.51 -12.40 8.10
N LEU A 358 28.32 -11.64 7.36
CA LEU A 358 28.27 -10.17 7.43
C LEU A 358 26.89 -9.65 7.02
N LEU A 359 26.31 -10.22 5.96
CA LEU A 359 24.98 -9.86 5.49
C LEU A 359 23.92 -10.21 6.54
N ALA A 360 23.97 -11.42 7.11
CA ALA A 360 23.07 -11.86 8.17
C ALA A 360 23.13 -10.93 9.40
N ALA A 361 24.33 -10.57 9.86
CA ALA A 361 24.48 -9.67 10.99
C ALA A 361 23.99 -8.25 10.68
N THR A 362 24.34 -7.74 9.49
CA THR A 362 23.86 -6.43 9.01
C THR A 362 22.34 -6.39 8.92
N ARG A 363 21.71 -7.47 8.46
CA ARG A 363 20.25 -7.64 8.39
C ARG A 363 19.58 -7.61 9.76
N LEU A 364 20.17 -8.24 10.78
CA LEU A 364 19.61 -8.19 12.14
C LEU A 364 19.80 -6.81 12.79
N ILE A 365 20.94 -6.15 12.54
CA ILE A 365 21.20 -4.78 13.01
C ILE A 365 20.23 -3.81 12.31
N SER A 366 20.09 -3.90 10.99
CA SER A 366 19.20 -3.04 10.21
C SER A 366 17.74 -3.33 10.54
N HIS A 367 17.34 -4.56 10.82
CA HIS A 367 15.99 -4.86 11.30
C HIS A 367 15.66 -4.15 12.62
N ARG A 368 16.63 -3.96 13.51
CA ARG A 368 16.42 -3.16 14.73
C ARG A 368 16.50 -1.67 14.48
N TYR A 369 17.48 -1.21 13.73
CA TYR A 369 17.79 0.21 13.57
C TYR A 369 17.66 0.62 12.10
N ALA A 370 16.74 1.54 11.81
CA ALA A 370 16.62 2.15 10.50
C ALA A 370 17.59 3.35 10.34
N LYS A 371 17.76 3.81 9.09
CA LYS A 371 18.59 4.96 8.71
C LYS A 371 20.03 4.89 9.26
N LEU A 372 20.64 3.70 9.16
CA LEU A 372 21.99 3.44 9.63
C LEU A 372 23.04 4.26 8.87
N ASN A 373 23.96 4.88 9.60
CA ASN A 373 25.18 5.45 9.06
C ASN A 373 26.30 4.41 9.15
N ILE A 374 26.76 3.95 8.00
CA ILE A 374 27.65 2.80 7.88
C ILE A 374 29.01 3.25 7.34
N LEU A 375 30.08 2.80 7.98
CA LEU A 375 31.44 2.94 7.48
C LEU A 375 32.05 1.57 7.22
N GLN A 376 32.37 1.29 5.97
CA GLN A 376 33.18 0.14 5.59
C GLN A 376 34.65 0.56 5.55
N VAL A 377 35.49 -0.17 6.29
CA VAL A 377 36.94 0.00 6.33
C VAL A 377 37.61 -1.16 5.63
N GLY A 378 38.33 -0.83 4.55
CA GLY A 378 38.94 -1.81 3.67
C GLY A 378 38.06 -2.14 2.47
N ILE A 379 38.72 -2.44 1.35
CA ILE A 379 38.05 -2.73 0.09
C ILE A 379 37.63 -4.19 0.02
N SER A 380 36.40 -4.42 -0.44
CA SER A 380 35.77 -5.74 -0.63
C SER A 380 35.54 -6.04 -2.12
N SER A 381 34.79 -7.10 -2.42
CA SER A 381 34.19 -7.28 -3.74
C SER A 381 33.00 -6.35 -3.96
N ILE A 382 32.85 -5.81 -5.18
CA ILE A 382 31.67 -5.01 -5.61
C ILE A 382 30.35 -5.74 -5.27
N ASN A 383 30.29 -7.05 -5.50
CA ASN A 383 29.10 -7.87 -5.22
C ASN A 383 28.68 -7.86 -3.74
N LEU A 384 29.63 -7.72 -2.80
CA LEU A 384 29.32 -7.61 -1.37
C LEU A 384 28.67 -6.26 -1.07
N VAL A 385 29.21 -5.18 -1.63
CA VAL A 385 28.66 -3.83 -1.44
C VAL A 385 27.24 -3.76 -2.02
N GLN A 386 27.04 -4.26 -3.24
CA GLN A 386 25.71 -4.36 -3.85
C GLN A 386 24.73 -5.16 -3.00
N ALA A 387 25.15 -6.33 -2.49
CA ALA A 387 24.29 -7.17 -1.65
C ALA A 387 23.92 -6.47 -0.32
N LEU A 388 24.88 -5.80 0.32
CA LEU A 388 24.64 -5.02 1.54
C LEU A 388 23.68 -3.85 1.27
N CYS A 389 23.91 -3.06 0.22
CA CYS A 389 23.01 -1.97 -0.15
C CYS A 389 21.60 -2.46 -0.46
N HIS A 390 21.46 -3.59 -1.17
CA HIS A 390 20.17 -4.20 -1.47
C HIS A 390 19.45 -4.69 -0.20
N GLU A 391 20.17 -5.38 0.70
CA GLU A 391 19.57 -5.86 1.97
C GLU A 391 19.19 -4.70 2.90
N LEU A 392 19.99 -3.64 2.93
CA LEU A 392 19.71 -2.47 3.75
C LEU A 392 18.50 -1.69 3.20
N GLY A 393 18.40 -1.52 1.89
CA GLY A 393 17.32 -0.78 1.23
C GLY A 393 17.08 0.58 1.90
N ASN A 394 15.84 0.86 2.28
CA ASN A 394 15.43 2.08 2.99
C ASN A 394 16.05 2.23 4.40
N SER A 395 16.62 1.16 4.97
CA SER A 395 17.29 1.20 6.27
C SER A 395 18.67 1.85 6.19
N MET A 396 19.19 2.11 4.99
CA MET A 396 20.46 2.79 4.76
C MET A 396 20.27 4.31 4.87
N GLY A 397 20.87 4.93 5.88
CA GLY A 397 20.91 6.39 6.00
C GLY A 397 22.08 6.99 5.24
N SER A 398 23.28 6.43 5.42
CA SER A 398 24.45 6.73 4.60
C SER A 398 25.42 5.56 4.58
N TYR A 399 26.11 5.37 3.45
CA TYR A 399 27.15 4.35 3.31
C TYR A 399 28.46 5.01 2.88
N THR A 400 29.52 4.82 3.66
CA THR A 400 30.85 5.36 3.37
C THR A 400 31.87 4.23 3.26
N ILE A 401 32.65 4.21 2.18
CA ILE A 401 33.77 3.28 1.98
C ILE A 401 35.07 4.06 2.20
N ALA A 402 35.93 3.56 3.09
CA ALA A 402 37.22 4.14 3.39
C ALA A 402 38.37 3.12 3.27
N ASP A 403 39.47 3.55 2.66
CA ASP A 403 40.72 2.80 2.54
C ASP A 403 41.93 3.74 2.55
N GLU A 404 43.14 3.23 2.78
CA GLU A 404 44.38 4.04 2.72
C GLU A 404 44.84 4.26 1.27
N SER A 405 44.39 3.41 0.33
CA SER A 405 44.79 3.44 -1.07
C SER A 405 43.80 4.22 -1.93
N ASP A 406 44.21 5.42 -2.34
CA ASP A 406 43.46 6.26 -3.28
C ASP A 406 43.11 5.53 -4.59
N ARG A 407 44.07 4.77 -5.13
CA ARG A 407 43.87 3.96 -6.34
C ARG A 407 42.73 2.95 -6.18
N ALA A 408 42.71 2.25 -5.05
CA ALA A 408 41.77 1.16 -4.85
C ALA A 408 40.35 1.71 -4.57
N ILE A 409 40.23 2.91 -3.97
CA ILE A 409 38.97 3.66 -3.88
C ILE A 409 38.44 4.04 -5.27
N GLU A 410 39.29 4.53 -6.16
CA GLU A 410 38.86 4.90 -7.51
C GLU A 410 38.44 3.66 -8.34
N ASP A 411 39.15 2.54 -8.21
CA ASP A 411 38.76 1.26 -8.83
C ASP A 411 37.37 0.79 -8.35
N MET A 412 37.10 0.89 -7.04
CA MET A 412 35.78 0.54 -6.46
C MET A 412 34.68 1.52 -6.91
N ARG A 413 34.98 2.83 -6.94
CA ARG A 413 34.06 3.85 -7.43
C ARG A 413 33.66 3.56 -8.86
N GLN A 414 34.61 3.33 -9.76
CA GLN A 414 34.34 3.02 -11.17
C GLN A 414 33.46 1.76 -11.33
N GLY A 415 33.67 0.75 -10.50
CA GLY A 415 32.88 -0.48 -10.50
C GLY A 415 31.42 -0.33 -10.04
N LEU A 416 31.08 0.76 -9.35
CA LEU A 416 29.74 1.01 -8.77
C LEU A 416 28.94 2.11 -9.50
N ILE A 417 29.53 2.79 -10.51
CA ILE A 417 28.89 3.92 -11.22
C ILE A 417 27.58 3.53 -11.93
N SER A 418 27.38 2.25 -12.29
CA SER A 418 26.20 1.81 -13.03
C SER A 418 24.91 1.72 -12.20
N ASP A 419 24.99 1.77 -10.87
CA ASP A 419 23.93 1.24 -10.01
C ASP A 419 23.10 2.31 -9.23
N ASP A 420 23.33 3.60 -9.48
CA ASP A 420 22.62 4.74 -8.82
C ASP A 420 22.59 4.67 -7.27
N LEU A 421 23.61 4.01 -6.67
CA LEU A 421 23.75 3.86 -5.21
C LEU A 421 24.40 5.09 -4.58
N ASP A 422 23.78 5.66 -3.54
CA ASP A 422 24.35 6.79 -2.77
C ASP A 422 25.46 6.33 -1.81
N ILE A 423 26.67 6.13 -2.36
CA ILE A 423 27.86 5.70 -1.61
C ILE A 423 28.91 6.81 -1.60
N LYS A 424 29.37 7.15 -0.40
CA LYS A 424 30.46 8.11 -0.17
C LYS A 424 31.80 7.37 -0.10
N PHE A 425 32.86 8.03 -0.55
CA PHE A 425 34.21 7.46 -0.58
C PHE A 425 35.19 8.39 0.13
N ALA A 426 36.10 7.82 0.93
CA ALA A 426 37.13 8.57 1.66
C ALA A 426 38.48 7.84 1.65
N VAL A 427 39.58 8.58 1.59
CA VAL A 427 40.94 8.02 1.71
C VAL A 427 41.49 8.34 3.09
N VAL A 428 41.62 7.33 3.97
CA VAL A 428 41.97 7.53 5.39
C VAL A 428 42.83 6.39 5.95
N ASP A 429 43.90 6.77 6.66
CA ASP A 429 44.75 5.87 7.47
C ASP A 429 44.24 5.83 8.92
N ILE A 430 43.35 4.89 9.23
CA ILE A 430 42.63 4.81 10.52
C ILE A 430 43.55 4.64 11.75
N PRO A 431 44.60 3.80 11.73
CA PRO A 431 45.56 3.70 12.84
C PRO A 431 46.23 5.03 13.22
N ARG A 432 46.51 5.90 12.24
CA ARG A 432 47.24 7.16 12.46
C ARG A 432 46.36 8.35 12.85
N GLY A 433 45.04 8.14 12.92
CA GLY A 433 44.09 9.07 13.52
C GLY A 433 43.28 9.88 12.51
N VAL A 434 42.13 10.37 12.98
CA VAL A 434 41.10 11.12 12.21
C VAL A 434 41.20 12.63 12.48
N GLY A 435 42.40 13.17 12.75
CA GLY A 435 42.59 14.54 13.23
C GLY A 435 43.65 15.35 12.49
N THR A 436 43.22 16.51 11.97
CA THR A 436 43.95 17.58 11.24
C THR A 436 44.53 17.23 9.88
N LEU A 437 43.69 17.33 8.84
CA LEU A 437 44.10 17.47 7.45
C LEU A 437 43.69 18.88 6.98
N ASP A 438 44.61 19.56 6.32
CA ASP A 438 44.55 20.97 5.88
C ASP A 438 43.21 21.40 5.28
N GLU A 439 42.78 22.63 5.60
CA GLU A 439 41.60 23.35 5.09
C GLU A 439 41.59 23.61 3.56
N THR A 440 42.43 22.92 2.77
CA THR A 440 42.61 23.17 1.34
C THR A 440 42.02 22.08 0.42
N THR A 441 41.47 20.99 0.96
CA THR A 441 40.73 19.97 0.17
C THR A 441 39.25 19.88 0.60
N PRO A 442 38.25 20.17 -0.27
CA PRO A 442 36.87 20.36 0.18
C PRO A 442 36.05 19.11 0.57
N ASN A 443 36.59 17.88 0.56
CA ASN A 443 35.74 16.67 0.48
C ASN A 443 36.08 15.48 1.41
N SER A 444 36.72 15.63 2.58
CA SER A 444 37.07 14.43 3.40
C SER A 444 37.10 14.58 4.94
N SER A 445 36.18 15.33 5.56
CA SER A 445 36.05 15.30 7.03
C SER A 445 35.12 14.17 7.50
N ILE A 446 35.70 13.10 8.06
CA ILE A 446 34.94 12.07 8.79
C ILE A 446 34.69 12.58 10.21
N ASN A 447 33.43 12.74 10.59
CA ASN A 447 33.05 13.25 11.92
C ASN A 447 33.13 12.16 13.00
N LEU A 448 33.63 12.51 14.18
CA LEU A 448 33.64 11.62 15.35
C LEU A 448 32.22 11.28 15.82
N SER A 449 32.02 10.07 16.36
CA SER A 449 30.73 9.57 16.88
C SER A 449 29.54 9.76 15.93
N SER A 450 29.77 9.55 14.63
CA SER A 450 28.75 9.74 13.59
C SER A 450 28.19 8.42 13.04
N PHE A 451 28.90 7.30 13.23
CA PHE A 451 28.52 6.01 12.65
C PHE A 451 27.79 5.11 13.65
N ASP A 452 26.84 4.36 13.10
CA ASP A 452 26.01 3.39 13.80
C ASP A 452 26.58 1.96 13.64
N LEU A 453 27.19 1.68 12.48
CA LEU A 453 27.82 0.40 12.15
C LEU A 453 29.16 0.62 11.44
N ILE A 454 30.21 -0.06 11.89
CA ILE A 454 31.50 -0.14 11.18
C ILE A 454 31.77 -1.58 10.77
N ILE A 455 32.04 -1.79 9.48
CA ILE A 455 32.45 -3.07 8.90
C ILE A 455 33.95 -3.01 8.63
N LEU A 456 34.74 -3.74 9.43
CA LEU A 456 36.19 -3.82 9.32
C LEU A 456 36.60 -5.10 8.58
N LEU A 457 37.08 -4.93 7.34
CA LEU A 457 37.45 -6.05 6.47
C LEU A 457 38.97 -6.33 6.43
N LYS A 458 39.77 -5.34 6.81
CA LYS A 458 41.23 -5.38 6.69
C LYS A 458 41.88 -5.77 8.02
N ALA A 459 42.86 -6.67 7.97
CA ALA A 459 43.75 -6.96 9.10
C ALA A 459 44.74 -5.80 9.31
N SER A 460 44.97 -5.41 10.56
CA SER A 460 45.85 -4.28 10.92
C SER A 460 47.05 -4.76 11.73
N THR A 461 48.24 -4.25 11.42
CA THR A 461 49.46 -4.50 12.21
C THR A 461 49.43 -3.79 13.57
N GLU A 462 48.59 -2.77 13.73
CA GLU A 462 48.41 -1.99 14.96
C GLU A 462 46.94 -2.09 15.43
N GLU A 463 46.51 -3.31 15.74
CA GLU A 463 45.10 -3.64 16.02
C GLU A 463 44.50 -2.82 17.17
N SER A 464 45.23 -2.65 18.28
CA SER A 464 44.75 -1.86 19.43
C SER A 464 44.55 -0.37 19.08
N ALA A 465 45.44 0.23 18.29
CA ALA A 465 45.30 1.63 17.86
C ALA A 465 44.12 1.78 16.90
N THR A 466 43.97 0.82 15.97
CA THR A 466 42.85 0.78 15.01
C THR A 466 41.51 0.70 15.72
N LEU A 467 41.38 -0.21 16.69
CA LEU A 467 40.14 -0.39 17.45
C LEU A 467 39.80 0.83 18.32
N LYS A 468 40.81 1.53 18.88
CA LYS A 468 40.59 2.80 19.58
C LYS A 468 40.05 3.89 18.65
N SER A 469 40.63 4.05 17.45
CA SER A 469 40.14 4.99 16.45
C SER A 469 38.70 4.66 16.02
N ILE A 470 38.43 3.38 15.72
CA ILE A 470 37.07 2.90 15.38
C ILE A 470 36.08 3.19 16.51
N ARG A 471 36.48 2.98 17.77
CA ARG A 471 35.60 3.29 18.91
C ARG A 471 35.21 4.77 18.97
N CYS A 472 36.11 5.68 18.62
CA CYS A 472 35.82 7.12 18.59
C CYS A 472 34.87 7.53 17.45
N LEU A 473 34.85 6.76 16.36
CA LEU A 473 33.96 6.97 15.21
C LEU A 473 32.55 6.45 15.45
N LEU A 474 32.41 5.36 16.21
CA LEU A 474 31.11 4.79 16.60
C LEU A 474 30.42 5.64 17.67
N LYS A 475 29.10 5.81 17.51
CA LYS A 475 28.22 6.23 18.60
C LYS A 475 28.26 5.20 19.74
N PRO A 476 28.04 5.60 21.01
CA PRO A 476 27.70 4.63 22.05
C PRO A 476 26.51 3.77 21.58
N GLY A 477 26.60 2.46 21.76
CA GLY A 477 25.61 1.48 21.27
C GLY A 477 25.82 1.01 19.83
N GLY A 478 26.68 1.67 19.05
CA GLY A 478 27.03 1.29 17.68
C GLY A 478 27.78 -0.04 17.60
N PHE A 479 27.79 -0.65 16.41
CA PHE A 479 28.30 -2.01 16.20
C PHE A 479 29.60 -2.02 15.39
N LEU A 480 30.49 -2.96 15.75
CA LEU A 480 31.66 -3.34 14.99
C LEU A 480 31.48 -4.76 14.46
N LEU A 481 31.51 -4.91 13.14
CA LEU A 481 31.62 -6.19 12.44
C LEU A 481 33.05 -6.33 11.91
N LYS A 482 33.83 -7.26 12.46
CA LYS A 482 35.22 -7.50 12.05
C LYS A 482 35.34 -8.86 11.37
N THR A 483 35.87 -8.90 10.15
CA THR A 483 36.27 -10.17 9.53
C THR A 483 37.66 -10.58 9.98
N MET A 484 37.89 -11.89 10.10
CA MET A 484 39.19 -12.45 10.44
C MET A 484 39.78 -13.23 9.27
N THR A 485 41.11 -13.16 9.14
CA THR A 485 41.86 -14.02 8.22
C THR A 485 42.03 -15.41 8.83
N VAL A 486 42.23 -16.43 7.98
CA VAL A 486 42.48 -17.82 8.40
C VAL A 486 43.66 -17.91 9.39
N THR A 487 44.68 -17.08 9.23
CA THR A 487 45.84 -17.00 10.13
C THR A 487 45.51 -16.45 11.51
N GLU A 488 44.58 -15.50 11.62
CA GLU A 488 44.11 -14.95 12.91
C GLU A 488 43.10 -15.88 13.58
N ALA A 489 42.40 -16.69 12.78
CA ALA A 489 41.34 -17.62 13.17
C ALA A 489 41.83 -18.89 13.89
N ILE A 490 42.94 -19.48 13.44
CA ILE A 490 43.46 -20.77 13.95
C ILE A 490 43.75 -20.76 15.48
N PRO A 491 44.40 -19.73 16.07
CA PRO A 491 44.68 -19.71 17.51
C PRO A 491 43.42 -19.64 18.40
N LEU A 492 42.38 -18.95 17.92
CA LEU A 492 41.09 -18.78 18.58
C LEU A 492 40.31 -20.09 18.73
N GLU A 493 40.56 -21.05 17.86
CA GLU A 493 39.92 -22.37 17.90
C GLU A 493 40.71 -23.38 18.73
N ALA A 494 42.03 -23.21 18.76
CA ALA A 494 42.92 -24.12 19.48
C ALA A 494 42.89 -23.91 21.00
N THR A 495 42.58 -22.70 21.50
CA THR A 495 42.64 -22.40 22.94
C THR A 495 41.63 -21.34 23.41
N ASP A 496 40.95 -21.59 24.53
CA ASP A 496 40.12 -20.59 25.23
C ASP A 496 40.91 -19.33 25.64
N SER A 497 42.23 -19.45 25.79
CA SER A 497 43.13 -18.35 26.13
C SER A 497 43.18 -17.26 25.05
N ALA A 498 43.26 -17.63 23.77
CA ALA A 498 43.32 -16.66 22.67
C ALA A 498 41.98 -15.92 22.49
N ARG A 499 40.86 -16.63 22.69
CA ARG A 499 39.52 -16.02 22.71
C ARG A 499 39.39 -14.98 23.83
N LYS A 500 39.88 -15.33 25.02
CA LYS A 500 39.88 -14.43 26.16
C LYS A 500 40.73 -13.19 25.91
N GLU A 501 41.90 -13.33 25.29
CA GLU A 501 42.77 -12.20 24.96
C GLU A 501 42.09 -11.17 24.04
N ILE A 502 41.40 -11.63 22.98
CA ILE A 502 40.66 -10.74 22.07
C ILE A 502 39.44 -10.12 22.77
N HIS A 503 38.73 -10.89 23.59
CA HIS A 503 37.62 -10.39 24.39
C HIS A 503 38.07 -9.28 25.34
N ASP A 504 39.16 -9.50 26.10
CA ASP A 504 39.73 -8.54 27.05
C ASP A 504 40.28 -7.29 26.33
N MET A 505 40.89 -7.47 25.15
CA MET A 505 41.40 -6.38 24.33
C MET A 505 40.26 -5.47 23.82
N LEU A 506 39.18 -6.03 23.30
CA LEU A 506 37.98 -5.28 22.90
C LEU A 506 37.37 -4.52 24.09
N GLN A 507 37.31 -5.15 25.27
CA GLN A 507 36.85 -4.48 26.50
C GLN A 507 37.76 -3.32 26.91
N SER A 508 39.08 -3.49 26.80
CA SER A 508 40.06 -2.46 27.19
C SER A 508 39.97 -1.17 26.35
N VAL A 509 39.43 -1.26 25.13
CA VAL A 509 39.27 -0.13 24.21
C VAL A 509 37.83 0.39 24.13
N GLY A 510 36.95 -0.06 25.02
CA GLY A 510 35.60 0.49 25.17
C GLY A 510 34.49 -0.22 24.37
N PHE A 511 34.69 -1.48 24.00
CA PHE A 511 33.64 -2.35 23.48
C PHE A 511 33.13 -3.34 24.55
N SER A 512 32.05 -4.06 24.25
CA SER A 512 31.47 -5.11 25.11
C SER A 512 32.35 -6.36 25.22
N GLY A 513 33.31 -6.52 24.33
CA GLY A 513 34.02 -7.79 24.11
C GLY A 513 33.41 -8.54 22.92
N ILE A 514 33.68 -9.84 22.83
CA ILE A 514 33.08 -10.69 21.78
C ILE A 514 31.63 -11.00 22.15
N ASP A 515 30.68 -10.34 21.49
CA ASP A 515 29.23 -10.58 21.67
C ASP A 515 28.77 -11.79 20.85
N LEU A 516 29.30 -11.92 19.64
CA LEU A 516 29.07 -13.07 18.76
C LEU A 516 30.36 -13.42 18.03
N LEU A 517 30.62 -14.72 17.95
CA LEU A 517 31.71 -15.31 17.18
C LEU A 517 31.15 -16.40 16.28
N GLN A 518 31.10 -16.13 14.97
CA GLN A 518 30.58 -17.09 14.01
C GLN A 518 31.70 -17.98 13.45
N LYS A 519 31.51 -19.29 13.59
CA LYS A 519 32.43 -20.33 13.07
C LYS A 519 31.97 -20.84 11.71
N ASN A 520 32.91 -21.29 10.89
CA ASN A 520 32.62 -21.96 9.62
C ASN A 520 32.12 -23.40 9.87
N PRO A 521 31.02 -23.84 9.21
CA PRO A 521 30.53 -25.22 9.33
C PRO A 521 31.32 -26.26 8.52
N GLU A 522 32.02 -25.88 7.45
CA GLU A 522 32.78 -26.80 6.58
C GLU A 522 34.29 -26.89 6.92
N GLY A 523 34.73 -26.19 7.97
CA GLY A 523 36.09 -26.27 8.52
C GLY A 523 36.26 -25.36 9.73
N ASP A 524 37.25 -25.65 10.58
CA ASP A 524 37.60 -24.87 11.77
C ASP A 524 38.33 -23.58 11.35
N SER A 525 37.62 -22.48 11.06
CA SER A 525 38.18 -21.12 11.20
C SER A 525 37.05 -20.11 11.50
N PRO A 526 37.12 -19.23 12.53
CA PRO A 526 36.11 -18.20 12.77
C PRO A 526 36.30 -17.04 11.79
N PHE A 527 35.21 -16.53 11.21
CA PHE A 527 35.29 -15.52 10.14
C PHE A 527 34.75 -14.15 10.51
N VAL A 528 33.82 -14.03 11.48
CA VAL A 528 33.18 -12.76 11.82
C VAL A 528 33.03 -12.62 13.34
N ILE A 529 33.52 -11.50 13.87
CA ILE A 529 33.30 -11.04 15.24
C ILE A 529 32.33 -9.88 15.22
N LEU A 530 31.30 -9.95 16.08
CA LEU A 530 30.45 -8.83 16.43
C LEU A 530 30.84 -8.31 17.82
N SER A 531 30.97 -7.00 17.93
CA SER A 531 31.19 -6.30 19.19
C SER A 531 30.44 -4.98 19.21
N GLN A 532 29.97 -4.54 20.37
CA GLN A 532 29.20 -3.31 20.52
C GLN A 532 30.04 -2.25 21.25
N ALA A 533 30.00 -1.00 20.78
CA ALA A 533 30.61 0.13 21.45
C ALA A 533 29.84 0.43 22.74
N VAL A 534 30.50 0.35 23.90
CA VAL A 534 29.84 0.53 25.20
C VAL A 534 30.29 1.80 25.91
N ASP A 535 29.37 2.38 26.66
CA ASP A 535 29.60 3.27 27.80
C ASP A 535 28.89 2.65 29.02
N ASP A 536 28.86 3.35 30.16
CA ASP A 536 28.21 2.81 31.38
C ASP A 536 26.70 2.60 31.18
N GLN A 537 26.06 3.41 30.34
CA GLN A 537 24.62 3.31 30.06
C GLN A 537 24.30 2.11 29.16
N VAL A 538 25.05 1.95 28.06
CA VAL A 538 24.91 0.81 27.14
C VAL A 538 25.26 -0.50 27.85
N ARG A 539 26.28 -0.51 28.72
CA ARG A 539 26.63 -1.70 29.52
C ARG A 539 25.47 -2.16 30.40
N PHE A 540 24.82 -1.22 31.09
CA PHE A 540 23.61 -1.51 31.86
C PHE A 540 22.48 -2.03 30.97
N LEU A 541 22.18 -1.37 29.86
CA LEU A 541 21.07 -1.78 28.98
C LEU A 541 21.28 -3.16 28.34
N LYS A 542 22.53 -3.54 28.07
CA LYS A 542 22.87 -4.86 27.53
C LYS A 542 22.63 -5.97 28.57
N SER A 543 23.15 -5.79 29.78
CA SER A 543 23.09 -6.78 30.87
C SER A 543 22.66 -6.13 32.18
N PRO A 544 21.36 -5.80 32.35
CA PRO A 544 20.89 -4.92 33.43
C PRO A 544 20.92 -5.56 34.82
N LEU A 545 20.88 -6.90 34.90
CA LEU A 545 20.99 -7.62 36.17
C LEU A 545 22.44 -7.82 36.62
N ASP A 546 23.40 -7.74 35.68
CA ASP A 546 24.81 -7.98 35.95
C ASP A 546 25.62 -6.67 36.03
N SER A 547 24.95 -5.51 35.90
CA SER A 547 25.56 -4.18 35.83
C SER A 547 24.93 -3.22 36.83
N THR A 548 25.72 -2.26 37.32
CA THR A 548 25.20 -1.21 38.20
C THR A 548 24.36 -0.20 37.41
N PRO A 549 23.14 0.17 37.87
CA PRO A 549 22.32 1.17 37.20
C PRO A 549 23.00 2.55 37.27
N PRO A 550 23.15 3.28 36.16
CA PRO A 550 23.77 4.60 36.14
C PRO A 550 22.79 5.73 36.53
N PHE A 551 21.62 5.38 37.06
CA PHE A 551 20.56 6.29 37.51
C PHE A 551 19.93 5.78 38.81
N THR A 552 19.20 6.65 39.51
CA THR A 552 18.59 6.34 40.83
C THR A 552 17.28 5.56 40.71
N THR A 553 17.24 4.31 41.15
CA THR A 553 16.04 3.45 41.11
C THR A 553 15.12 3.59 42.34
N ARG A 554 14.85 4.84 42.79
CA ARG A 554 14.14 5.11 44.06
C ARG A 554 12.61 5.28 43.98
N GLY A 555 11.99 5.14 42.80
CA GLY A 555 10.55 5.31 42.65
C GLY A 555 9.74 4.11 43.14
N THR A 556 8.42 4.28 43.17
CA THR A 556 7.50 3.19 43.51
C THR A 556 7.19 2.35 42.26
N LEU A 557 7.45 1.05 42.34
CA LEU A 557 7.09 0.04 41.34
C LEU A 557 5.78 -0.64 41.74
N LEU A 558 4.78 -0.60 40.87
CA LEU A 558 3.55 -1.35 41.02
C LEU A 558 3.61 -2.65 40.21
N VAL A 559 3.47 -3.80 40.87
CA VAL A 559 3.32 -5.11 40.23
C VAL A 559 1.87 -5.57 40.37
N ILE A 560 1.23 -5.94 39.26
CA ILE A 560 -0.18 -6.35 39.23
C ILE A 560 -0.27 -7.79 38.73
N GLY A 561 -0.87 -8.67 39.54
CA GLY A 561 -1.08 -10.09 39.22
C GLY A 561 -0.85 -11.01 40.43
N GLY A 562 -0.83 -12.33 40.21
CA GLY A 562 -0.66 -13.34 41.24
C GLY A 562 -1.98 -13.81 41.85
N ILE A 563 -3.04 -13.86 41.05
CA ILE A 563 -4.30 -14.54 41.44
C ILE A 563 -4.04 -16.04 41.57
N SER A 564 -3.31 -16.60 40.60
CA SER A 564 -2.86 -17.99 40.62
C SER A 564 -1.60 -18.16 41.48
N GLN A 565 -1.44 -19.35 42.05
CA GLN A 565 -0.26 -19.68 42.86
C GLN A 565 1.04 -19.69 42.03
N GLU A 566 0.94 -20.06 40.75
CA GLU A 566 2.05 -20.06 39.79
C GLU A 566 2.57 -18.64 39.55
N ILE A 567 1.69 -17.69 39.18
CA ILE A 567 2.08 -16.30 38.94
C ILE A 567 2.51 -15.60 40.23
N LYS A 568 1.97 -16.00 41.39
CA LYS A 568 2.49 -15.51 42.67
C LYS A 568 3.96 -15.90 42.89
N GLN A 569 4.34 -17.15 42.64
CA GLN A 569 5.74 -17.59 42.73
C GLN A 569 6.63 -16.92 41.67
N PHE A 570 6.06 -16.68 40.49
CA PHE A 570 6.71 -15.93 39.42
C PHE A 570 7.04 -14.50 39.87
N ILE A 571 6.10 -13.79 40.51
CA ILE A 571 6.28 -12.46 41.09
C ILE A 571 7.35 -12.48 42.19
N GLU A 572 7.28 -13.42 43.13
CA GLU A 572 8.28 -13.54 44.23
C GLU A 572 9.70 -13.67 43.65
N THR A 573 9.86 -14.48 42.61
CA THR A 573 11.15 -14.64 41.90
C THR A 573 11.59 -13.35 41.22
N ILE A 574 10.67 -12.64 40.54
CA ILE A 574 10.99 -11.34 39.93
C ILE A 574 11.43 -10.34 40.99
N GLN A 575 10.70 -10.24 42.11
CA GLN A 575 11.08 -9.35 43.22
C GLN A 575 12.48 -9.67 43.73
N ASP A 576 12.82 -10.95 43.92
CA ASP A 576 14.15 -11.38 44.33
C ASP A 576 15.22 -10.98 43.30
N THR A 577 14.96 -11.13 41.99
CA THR A 577 15.89 -10.68 40.95
C THR A 577 16.08 -9.16 40.90
N LEU A 578 15.04 -8.39 41.22
CA LEU A 578 15.09 -6.93 41.17
C LEU A 578 15.73 -6.29 42.41
N ARG A 579 15.76 -6.98 43.57
CA ARG A 579 16.32 -6.45 44.84
C ARG A 579 17.76 -5.94 44.75
N GLY A 580 18.56 -6.46 43.81
CA GLY A 580 19.94 -6.03 43.61
C GLY A 580 20.11 -4.75 42.79
N VAL A 581 19.05 -4.29 42.12
CA VAL A 581 19.09 -3.19 41.14
C VAL A 581 18.05 -2.10 41.45
N TRP A 582 16.90 -2.47 42.00
CA TRP A 582 15.81 -1.55 42.35
C TRP A 582 15.81 -1.22 43.85
N ASP A 583 16.16 0.03 44.17
CA ASP A 583 16.26 0.52 45.55
C ASP A 583 14.93 1.11 46.09
N GLY A 584 13.90 1.21 45.26
CA GLY A 584 12.61 1.84 45.57
C GLY A 584 11.57 0.90 46.18
N GLU A 585 10.40 1.43 46.50
CA GLU A 585 9.28 0.65 47.03
C GLU A 585 8.67 -0.25 45.95
N VAL A 586 8.31 -1.49 46.30
CA VAL A 586 7.60 -2.42 45.40
C VAL A 586 6.25 -2.77 46.02
N ILE A 587 5.17 -2.32 45.38
CA ILE A 587 3.79 -2.58 45.76
C ILE A 587 3.26 -3.70 44.88
N VAL A 588 2.68 -4.75 45.48
CA VAL A 588 2.07 -5.87 44.74
C VAL A 588 0.58 -5.90 45.02
N ILE A 589 -0.23 -5.86 43.97
CA ILE A 589 -1.69 -6.05 44.03
C ILE A 589 -2.09 -7.26 43.18
N ARG A 590 -3.20 -7.92 43.53
CA ARG A 590 -3.58 -9.19 42.88
C ARG A 590 -4.40 -8.97 41.60
N SER A 591 -5.23 -7.94 41.59
CA SER A 591 -6.19 -7.68 40.51
C SER A 591 -6.31 -6.17 40.24
N LEU A 592 -6.77 -5.82 39.04
CA LEU A 592 -7.13 -4.45 38.67
C LEU A 592 -8.22 -3.86 39.58
N THR A 593 -9.05 -4.71 40.20
CA THR A 593 -10.08 -4.28 41.18
C THR A 593 -9.51 -3.81 42.51
N ASP A 594 -8.28 -4.21 42.84
CA ASP A 594 -7.62 -3.84 44.10
C ASP A 594 -6.91 -2.48 43.98
N LEU A 595 -6.89 -1.90 42.77
CA LEU A 595 -6.21 -0.66 42.46
C LEU A 595 -6.96 0.53 43.07
N LYS A 596 -6.26 1.33 43.88
CA LYS A 596 -6.79 2.59 44.40
C LYS A 596 -6.22 3.76 43.63
N SER A 597 -7.04 4.76 43.36
CA SER A 597 -6.63 5.93 42.58
C SER A 597 -5.49 6.73 43.21
N GLU A 598 -5.37 6.72 44.54
CA GLU A 598 -4.34 7.41 45.32
C GLU A 598 -2.97 6.74 45.17
N ASP A 599 -2.92 5.41 45.01
CA ASP A 599 -1.67 4.66 44.88
C ASP A 599 -0.95 5.03 43.58
N LEU A 600 -1.70 5.26 42.50
CA LEU A 600 -1.18 5.56 41.17
C LEU A 600 -0.45 6.92 41.06
N ASP A 601 -0.73 7.88 41.94
CA ASP A 601 -0.10 9.20 41.87
C ASP A 601 1.38 9.18 42.27
N GLN A 602 1.81 8.12 42.98
CA GLN A 602 3.20 7.91 43.42
C GLN A 602 3.93 6.85 42.60
N VAL A 603 3.21 6.09 41.75
CA VAL A 603 3.77 5.00 40.95
C VAL A 603 4.59 5.56 39.80
N GLU A 604 5.87 5.19 39.76
CA GLU A 604 6.78 5.57 38.68
C GLU A 604 6.63 4.63 37.47
N ALA A 605 6.52 3.33 37.74
CA ALA A 605 6.46 2.29 36.72
C ALA A 605 5.56 1.13 37.13
N VAL A 606 4.95 0.51 36.13
CA VAL A 606 4.04 -0.63 36.29
C VAL A 606 4.63 -1.87 35.62
N LEU A 607 4.59 -3.00 36.32
CA LEU A 607 4.77 -4.34 35.76
C LEU A 607 3.44 -5.09 35.84
N SER A 608 2.75 -5.21 34.72
CA SER A 608 1.48 -5.92 34.64
C SER A 608 1.70 -7.36 34.19
N LEU A 609 1.34 -8.31 35.05
CA LEU A 609 1.33 -9.76 34.79
C LEU A 609 -0.10 -10.31 34.76
N THR A 610 -1.10 -9.42 34.66
CA THR A 610 -2.52 -9.80 34.74
C THR A 610 -2.92 -10.79 33.67
N GLU A 611 -2.40 -10.65 32.45
CA GLU A 611 -2.71 -11.52 31.31
C GLU A 611 -2.20 -12.96 31.50
N LEU A 612 -1.20 -13.16 32.37
CA LEU A 612 -0.70 -14.49 32.71
C LEU A 612 -1.63 -15.23 33.68
N ASP A 613 -2.41 -14.51 34.48
CA ASP A 613 -3.46 -15.10 35.33
C ASP A 613 -4.74 -15.34 34.52
N GLN A 614 -5.25 -14.29 33.86
CA GLN A 614 -6.47 -14.33 33.06
C GLN A 614 -6.47 -13.19 32.02
N SER A 615 -7.02 -13.46 30.83
CA SER A 615 -7.07 -12.45 29.79
C SER A 615 -7.93 -11.25 30.21
N VAL A 616 -7.38 -10.03 30.17
CA VAL A 616 -8.05 -8.84 30.71
C VAL A 616 -9.33 -8.50 29.96
N LEU A 617 -9.31 -8.58 28.62
CA LEU A 617 -10.50 -8.29 27.80
C LEU A 617 -11.58 -9.38 27.89
N GLU A 618 -11.20 -10.62 28.18
CA GLU A 618 -12.14 -11.75 28.29
C GLU A 618 -13.00 -11.64 29.55
N CYS A 619 -12.37 -11.26 30.67
CA CYS A 619 -13.02 -11.20 31.99
C CYS A 619 -13.52 -9.79 32.36
N LEU A 620 -13.56 -8.87 31.39
CA LEU A 620 -13.80 -7.45 31.64
C LEU A 620 -15.24 -7.18 32.10
N ASN A 621 -15.38 -6.55 33.26
CA ASN A 621 -16.62 -5.96 33.79
C ASN A 621 -16.40 -4.48 34.16
N HIS A 622 -17.43 -3.79 34.68
CA HIS A 622 -17.33 -2.38 35.06
C HIS A 622 -16.20 -2.09 36.06
N ASP A 623 -15.99 -2.95 37.07
CA ASP A 623 -14.98 -2.73 38.12
C ASP A 623 -13.56 -2.95 37.59
N THR A 624 -13.33 -4.03 36.84
CA THR A 624 -12.02 -4.30 36.23
C THR A 624 -11.69 -3.29 35.14
N PHE A 625 -12.70 -2.81 34.39
CA PHE A 625 -12.52 -1.74 33.41
C PHE A 625 -12.15 -0.43 34.10
N HIS A 626 -12.78 -0.10 35.23
CA HIS A 626 -12.41 1.08 35.99
C HIS A 626 -10.93 1.04 36.42
N GLY A 627 -10.46 -0.11 36.93
CA GLY A 627 -9.04 -0.29 37.26
C GLY A 627 -8.11 -0.17 36.06
N LEU A 628 -8.43 -0.82 34.94
CA LEU A 628 -7.68 -0.71 33.68
C LEU A 628 -7.61 0.74 33.17
N HIS A 629 -8.76 1.42 33.19
CA HIS A 629 -8.92 2.79 32.75
C HIS A 629 -8.09 3.75 33.60
N GLN A 630 -8.14 3.62 34.93
CA GLN A 630 -7.30 4.41 35.83
C GLN A 630 -5.81 4.15 35.62
N LEU A 631 -5.42 2.88 35.52
CA LEU A 631 -4.03 2.46 35.33
C LEU A 631 -3.45 3.09 34.07
N LEU A 632 -4.07 2.85 32.91
CA LEU A 632 -3.56 3.32 31.63
C LEU A 632 -3.63 4.85 31.49
N ASN A 633 -4.62 5.52 32.10
CA ASN A 633 -4.67 6.98 32.11
C ASN A 633 -3.55 7.62 32.94
N LYS A 634 -3.22 7.06 34.11
CA LYS A 634 -2.22 7.66 35.02
C LYS A 634 -0.79 7.17 34.79
N SER A 635 -0.58 5.91 34.42
CA SER A 635 0.77 5.34 34.26
C SER A 635 1.52 5.97 33.09
N LYS A 636 2.76 6.39 33.33
CA LYS A 636 3.65 6.89 32.26
C LYS A 636 4.50 5.77 31.64
N ILE A 637 4.94 4.81 32.45
CA ILE A 637 5.78 3.71 32.01
C ILE A 637 5.14 2.40 32.48
N ALA A 638 4.91 1.46 31.56
CA ALA A 638 4.39 0.15 31.90
C ALA A 638 5.02 -0.93 31.03
N LEU A 639 5.42 -2.05 31.65
CA LEU A 639 5.66 -3.31 30.96
C LEU A 639 4.43 -4.21 31.15
N TRP A 640 3.82 -4.59 30.03
CA TRP A 640 2.65 -5.46 30.00
C TRP A 640 3.07 -6.82 29.43
N VAL A 641 2.97 -7.88 30.25
CA VAL A 641 3.44 -9.21 29.88
C VAL A 641 2.26 -10.07 29.45
N THR A 642 2.36 -10.66 28.26
CA THR A 642 1.38 -11.59 27.68
C THR A 642 2.00 -12.97 27.49
N HIS A 643 1.17 -13.97 27.21
CA HIS A 643 1.62 -15.34 26.91
C HIS A 643 0.98 -15.81 25.60
N SER A 644 1.82 -16.06 24.60
CA SER A 644 1.41 -16.51 23.26
C SER A 644 0.26 -15.70 22.65
N ALA A 645 0.21 -14.40 22.91
CA ALA A 645 -0.84 -13.50 22.43
C ALA A 645 -0.85 -13.37 20.90
N GLY A 646 0.30 -13.50 20.23
CA GLY A 646 0.36 -13.48 18.77
C GLY A 646 -0.23 -14.74 18.09
N ASN A 647 -0.46 -15.81 18.86
CA ASN A 647 -0.74 -17.13 18.31
C ASN A 647 -1.99 -17.80 18.91
N LEU A 648 -2.02 -17.98 20.24
CA LEU A 648 -2.98 -18.86 20.92
C LEU A 648 -4.04 -18.12 21.73
N HIS A 649 -3.83 -16.85 22.09
CA HIS A 649 -4.69 -16.11 23.03
C HIS A 649 -5.27 -14.81 22.40
N PRO A 650 -6.40 -14.89 21.69
CA PRO A 650 -6.98 -13.77 20.95
C PRO A 650 -7.33 -12.54 21.80
N TYR A 651 -7.80 -12.75 23.04
CA TYR A 651 -8.13 -11.65 23.96
C TYR A 651 -6.91 -10.83 24.36
N GLN A 652 -5.76 -11.47 24.54
CA GLN A 652 -4.49 -10.78 24.80
C GLN A 652 -4.02 -10.01 23.57
N SER A 653 -4.24 -10.55 22.35
CA SER A 653 -4.06 -9.78 21.12
C SER A 653 -4.94 -8.54 21.11
N GLY A 654 -6.19 -8.64 21.57
CA GLY A 654 -7.04 -7.47 21.73
C GLY A 654 -6.44 -6.42 22.68
N THR A 655 -5.84 -6.84 23.81
CA THR A 655 -5.14 -5.91 24.72
C THR A 655 -3.97 -5.19 24.03
N ILE A 656 -3.20 -5.90 23.19
CA ILE A 656 -2.13 -5.29 22.39
C ILE A 656 -2.67 -4.14 21.53
N GLY A 657 -3.81 -4.34 20.86
CA GLY A 657 -4.45 -3.31 20.04
C GLY A 657 -4.92 -2.10 20.87
N LEU A 658 -5.49 -2.36 22.06
CA LEU A 658 -5.91 -1.32 23.00
C LEU A 658 -4.72 -0.46 23.44
N VAL A 659 -3.64 -1.10 23.90
CA VAL A 659 -2.43 -0.42 24.40
C VAL A 659 -1.77 0.42 23.29
N ARG A 660 -1.74 -0.09 22.06
CA ARG A 660 -1.18 0.61 20.90
C ARG A 660 -1.92 1.92 20.62
N ALA A 661 -3.25 1.90 20.65
CA ALA A 661 -4.08 3.09 20.47
C ALA A 661 -3.89 4.10 21.63
N VAL A 662 -3.86 3.63 22.88
CA VAL A 662 -3.62 4.50 24.05
C VAL A 662 -2.26 5.20 23.97
N GLN A 663 -1.21 4.49 23.53
CA GLN A 663 0.10 5.09 23.31
C GLN A 663 0.09 6.10 22.15
N ALA A 664 -0.67 5.84 21.08
CA ALA A 664 -0.82 6.78 19.97
C ALA A 664 -1.56 8.07 20.40
N GLU A 665 -2.53 7.97 21.31
CA GLU A 665 -3.22 9.14 21.90
C GLU A 665 -2.30 9.98 22.79
N ASN A 666 -1.38 9.35 23.52
CA ASN A 666 -0.45 10.04 24.40
C ASN A 666 0.99 9.52 24.19
N PRO A 667 1.75 10.12 23.24
CA PRO A 667 3.10 9.68 22.90
C PRO A 667 4.16 9.86 24.01
N GLU A 668 3.83 10.56 25.10
CA GLU A 668 4.70 10.65 26.28
C GLU A 668 4.67 9.38 27.13
N LYS A 669 3.62 8.56 26.99
CA LYS A 669 3.54 7.25 27.62
C LYS A 669 4.45 6.26 26.90
N VAL A 670 5.10 5.40 27.67
CA VAL A 670 5.93 4.30 27.16
C VAL A 670 5.34 3.00 27.71
N LEU A 671 4.45 2.42 26.91
CA LEU A 671 3.77 1.16 27.19
C LEU A 671 4.44 0.09 26.34
N GLN A 672 5.25 -0.77 26.97
CA GLN A 672 5.94 -1.88 26.30
C GLN A 672 5.16 -3.17 26.51
N LEU A 673 5.00 -3.94 25.44
CA LEU A 673 4.40 -5.27 25.45
C LEU A 673 5.50 -6.33 25.32
N LEU A 674 5.44 -7.37 26.15
CA LEU A 674 6.34 -8.51 26.13
C LEU A 674 5.55 -9.82 26.06
N ASP A 675 5.55 -10.47 24.90
CA ASP A 675 4.85 -11.73 24.68
C ASP A 675 5.76 -12.93 24.94
N LEU A 676 5.39 -13.78 25.88
CA LEU A 676 6.16 -14.97 26.23
C LEU A 676 5.72 -16.19 25.40
N ASP A 677 6.66 -17.02 24.96
CA ASP A 677 6.38 -18.34 24.40
C ASP A 677 5.86 -19.32 25.46
N ASN A 678 6.44 -19.25 26.66
CA ASN A 678 6.05 -20.01 27.85
C ASN A 678 6.20 -19.15 29.11
N ILE A 679 5.47 -19.50 30.17
CA ILE A 679 5.58 -18.81 31.46
C ILE A 679 6.84 -19.28 32.20
N ASP A 680 7.07 -20.59 32.24
CA ASP A 680 8.15 -21.21 33.00
C ASP A 680 9.56 -20.84 32.54
N GLY A 681 10.37 -20.27 33.43
CA GLY A 681 11.78 -20.00 33.18
C GLY A 681 12.07 -18.68 32.47
N ASN A 682 11.05 -17.85 32.25
CA ASN A 682 11.16 -16.53 31.64
C ASN A 682 11.21 -15.36 32.65
N GLN A 683 11.31 -15.63 33.96
CA GLN A 683 11.41 -14.60 35.01
C GLN A 683 12.56 -13.62 34.75
N ARG A 684 13.74 -14.15 34.38
CA ARG A 684 14.92 -13.33 34.05
C ARG A 684 14.66 -12.45 32.83
N SER A 685 14.05 -13.00 31.77
CA SER A 685 13.70 -12.26 30.55
C SER A 685 12.75 -11.09 30.86
N VAL A 686 11.76 -11.31 31.73
CA VAL A 686 10.82 -10.26 32.19
C VAL A 686 11.56 -9.18 32.99
N SER A 687 12.35 -9.56 34.00
CA SER A 687 13.11 -8.61 34.82
C SER A 687 14.10 -7.78 34.00
N GLU A 688 14.85 -8.40 33.08
CA GLU A 688 15.79 -7.67 32.24
C GLU A 688 15.06 -6.75 31.24
N SER A 689 13.95 -7.19 30.66
CA SER A 689 13.14 -6.35 29.76
C SER A 689 12.56 -5.14 30.49
N PHE A 690 12.06 -5.34 31.71
CA PHE A 690 11.59 -4.25 32.58
C PHE A 690 12.70 -3.24 32.87
N LEU A 691 13.89 -3.70 33.28
CA LEU A 691 15.01 -2.81 33.56
C LEU A 691 15.51 -2.08 32.30
N ARG A 692 15.50 -2.74 31.12
CA ARG A 692 15.80 -2.10 29.83
C ARG A 692 14.79 -1.02 29.46
N LEU A 693 13.50 -1.24 29.75
CA LEU A 693 12.45 -0.24 29.57
C LEU A 693 12.74 0.99 30.45
N ILE A 694 12.92 0.80 31.75
CA ILE A 694 13.18 1.91 32.69
C ILE A 694 14.45 2.67 32.32
N GLY A 695 15.55 1.94 32.09
CA GLY A 695 16.81 2.53 31.69
C GLY A 695 16.69 3.29 30.38
N GLY A 696 16.09 2.67 29.37
CA GLY A 696 15.91 3.27 28.05
C GLY A 696 15.08 4.56 28.09
N VAL A 697 14.02 4.61 28.91
CA VAL A 697 13.20 5.83 29.07
C VAL A 697 13.97 6.92 29.80
N ARG A 698 14.64 6.61 30.91
CA ARG A 698 15.39 7.59 31.70
C ARG A 698 16.65 8.12 31.00
N MET A 699 17.21 7.33 30.08
CA MET A 699 18.40 7.67 29.29
C MET A 699 18.06 8.30 27.93
N ARG A 700 16.78 8.60 27.65
CA ARG A 700 16.40 9.39 26.45
C ARG A 700 16.90 10.84 26.63
N ASP A 701 18.14 11.08 26.27
CA ASP A 701 18.60 12.45 26.00
C ASP A 701 17.96 12.98 24.71
N HIS A 702 17.66 14.27 24.64
CA HIS A 702 17.15 14.93 23.43
C HIS A 702 18.18 15.03 22.28
N SER A 703 19.35 14.40 22.42
CA SER A 703 20.41 14.39 21.39
C SER A 703 20.57 12.99 20.81
N SER A 704 20.61 12.88 19.47
CA SER A 704 20.77 11.64 18.69
C SER A 704 22.15 10.97 18.82
N TYR A 705 22.82 11.14 19.95
CA TYR A 705 24.21 10.74 20.16
C TYR A 705 24.37 9.23 20.38
N ARG A 706 23.36 8.52 20.89
CA ARG A 706 23.42 7.08 21.21
C ARG A 706 22.53 6.24 20.29
N LEU A 707 23.05 5.09 19.85
CA LEU A 707 22.28 4.09 19.11
C LEU A 707 21.59 3.13 20.08
N TRP A 708 20.41 3.51 20.57
CA TRP A 708 19.55 2.62 21.36
C TRP A 708 18.08 2.93 21.14
N THR A 709 17.26 1.89 20.97
CA THR A 709 15.82 1.97 20.78
C THR A 709 15.08 1.29 21.92
N VAL A 710 14.02 1.93 22.41
CA VAL A 710 13.05 1.30 23.33
C VAL A 710 11.94 0.71 22.48
N GLU A 711 12.01 -0.61 22.29
CA GLU A 711 11.07 -1.34 21.44
C GLU A 711 9.68 -1.38 22.10
N PRO A 712 8.59 -1.00 21.39
CA PRO A 712 7.25 -1.01 21.97
C PRO A 712 6.68 -2.41 22.14
N GLU A 713 7.10 -3.36 21.30
CA GLU A 713 6.60 -4.73 21.27
C GLU A 713 7.77 -5.70 21.16
N LEU A 714 7.78 -6.69 22.05
CA LEU A 714 8.79 -7.73 22.16
C LEU A 714 8.11 -9.09 22.25
N SER A 715 8.78 -10.12 21.74
CA SER A 715 8.40 -11.51 21.99
C SER A 715 9.60 -12.32 22.46
N VAL A 716 9.42 -13.21 23.43
CA VAL A 716 10.44 -14.16 23.85
C VAL A 716 10.15 -15.50 23.18
N GLN A 717 11.10 -16.03 22.43
CA GLN A 717 11.04 -17.40 21.89
C GLN A 717 12.36 -18.11 22.15
N GLY A 718 12.33 -19.24 22.86
CA GLY A 718 13.54 -20.00 23.17
C GLY A 718 14.61 -19.17 23.89
N ARG A 719 14.19 -18.26 24.78
CA ARG A 719 15.02 -17.26 25.49
C ARG A 719 15.65 -16.16 24.62
N ARG A 720 15.36 -16.12 23.32
CA ARG A 720 15.75 -15.00 22.44
C ARG A 720 14.64 -13.96 22.44
N LEU A 721 15.02 -12.69 22.36
CA LEU A 721 14.05 -11.62 22.11
C LEU A 721 13.85 -11.49 20.61
N LEU A 722 12.61 -11.28 20.20
CA LEU A 722 12.22 -10.97 18.83
C LEU A 722 11.56 -9.61 18.80
N ILE A 723 11.79 -8.89 17.71
CA ILE A 723 11.24 -7.56 17.45
C ILE A 723 10.47 -7.56 16.11
N PRO A 724 9.31 -6.89 16.05
CA PRO A 724 8.54 -6.81 14.82
C PRO A 724 8.92 -5.57 14.00
N ARG A 725 8.92 -5.72 12.67
CA ARG A 725 8.93 -4.61 11.70
C ARG A 725 7.89 -4.86 10.61
N ALA A 726 7.31 -3.80 10.07
CA ALA A 726 6.51 -3.86 8.86
C ALA A 726 7.45 -4.04 7.67
N GLY A 727 7.38 -5.20 7.04
CA GLY A 727 8.12 -5.49 5.82
C GLY A 727 7.20 -5.47 4.61
N VAL A 728 7.72 -5.04 3.47
CA VAL A 728 7.04 -5.16 2.18
C VAL A 728 7.05 -6.62 1.78
N THR A 729 5.89 -7.17 1.44
CA THR A 729 5.85 -8.46 0.76
C THR A 729 6.17 -8.23 -0.71
N ALA A 730 7.44 -8.39 -1.08
CA ALA A 730 7.65 -9.17 -2.29
C ALA A 730 7.17 -10.58 -1.91
N ARG A 731 6.38 -11.26 -2.76
CA ARG A 731 6.58 -12.70 -2.84
C ARG A 731 8.07 -12.86 -3.05
N ASP A 732 8.69 -13.55 -2.10
CA ASP A 732 10.11 -13.80 -1.91
C ASP A 732 11.08 -13.08 -2.89
N PRO A 733 12.16 -12.43 -2.42
CA PRO A 733 13.28 -12.04 -3.29
C PRO A 733 13.80 -13.18 -4.20
N VAL A 734 13.47 -14.44 -3.90
CA VAL A 734 13.69 -15.60 -4.77
C VAL A 734 12.85 -15.56 -6.07
N GLU A 735 11.61 -15.06 -6.07
CA GLU A 735 10.82 -14.87 -7.31
C GLU A 735 11.28 -13.67 -8.16
N GLN A 736 12.05 -12.74 -7.58
CA GLN A 736 12.74 -11.69 -8.33
C GLN A 736 13.95 -12.22 -9.12
N GLN A 737 14.41 -13.46 -8.89
CA GLN A 737 15.56 -14.06 -9.60
C GLN A 737 15.32 -14.33 -11.09
N SER A 738 14.11 -14.09 -11.62
CA SER A 738 13.85 -14.15 -13.07
C SER A 738 13.42 -12.82 -13.70
N GLY A 739 13.48 -11.69 -12.97
CA GLY A 739 12.88 -10.44 -13.47
C GLY A 739 11.35 -10.52 -13.60
N THR A 740 10.73 -11.55 -13.02
CA THR A 740 9.28 -11.75 -13.05
C THR A 740 8.61 -10.85 -12.02
N LEU A 741 8.06 -9.74 -12.50
CA LEU A 741 7.08 -8.92 -11.78
C LEU A 741 6.02 -9.83 -11.13
N VAL A 742 5.79 -9.68 -9.82
CA VAL A 742 4.73 -10.40 -9.11
C VAL A 742 3.39 -9.99 -9.73
N ARG A 743 2.75 -10.92 -10.44
CA ARG A 743 1.43 -10.68 -11.03
C ARG A 743 0.36 -10.76 -9.94
N PRO A 744 -0.64 -9.86 -9.95
CA PRO A 744 -1.84 -10.03 -9.14
C PRO A 744 -2.45 -11.41 -9.39
N ILE A 745 -3.00 -12.01 -8.34
CA ILE A 745 -3.75 -13.28 -8.46
C ILE A 745 -4.87 -13.08 -9.48
N ASP A 746 -4.92 -13.95 -10.48
CA ASP A 746 -6.09 -14.05 -11.34
C ASP A 746 -7.23 -14.66 -10.54
N PRO A 747 -8.32 -13.92 -10.28
CA PRO A 747 -9.43 -14.45 -9.51
C PRO A 747 -10.26 -15.48 -10.30
N SER A 748 -9.97 -15.73 -11.59
CA SER A 748 -10.69 -16.70 -12.39
C SER A 748 -10.60 -18.11 -11.77
N GLY A 749 -11.75 -18.65 -11.35
CA GLY A 749 -11.82 -19.97 -10.70
C GLY A 749 -11.47 -19.97 -9.21
N LEU A 750 -11.23 -18.81 -8.59
CA LEU A 750 -11.01 -18.70 -7.15
C LEU A 750 -12.23 -19.17 -6.33
N PHE A 751 -13.43 -19.08 -6.92
CA PHE A 751 -14.67 -19.51 -6.29
C PHE A 751 -15.30 -20.68 -7.06
N SER A 752 -15.49 -21.79 -6.38
CA SER A 752 -16.30 -22.90 -6.87
C SER A 752 -17.76 -22.47 -7.09
N PRO A 753 -18.38 -22.84 -8.23
CA PRO A 753 -19.81 -22.65 -8.44
C PRO A 753 -20.67 -23.58 -7.57
N ASN A 754 -20.08 -24.63 -6.97
CA ASN A 754 -20.77 -25.65 -6.17
C ASN A 754 -20.56 -25.45 -4.65
N LYS A 755 -20.14 -24.26 -4.21
CA LYS A 755 -20.00 -23.89 -2.81
C LYS A 755 -20.74 -22.58 -2.53
N THR A 756 -21.11 -22.38 -1.27
CA THR A 756 -21.84 -21.19 -0.79
C THR A 756 -20.91 -20.28 0.02
N TYR A 757 -20.92 -18.98 -0.29
CA TYR A 757 -20.09 -17.97 0.38
C TYR A 757 -20.94 -17.07 1.27
N VAL A 758 -20.61 -17.02 2.55
CA VAL A 758 -21.37 -16.31 3.59
C VAL A 758 -20.67 -15.00 3.96
N LEU A 759 -21.33 -13.88 3.67
CA LEU A 759 -20.80 -12.53 3.84
C LEU A 759 -21.53 -11.83 5.00
N ILE A 760 -20.87 -11.72 6.16
CA ILE A 760 -21.41 -11.12 7.38
C ILE A 760 -21.08 -9.62 7.41
N GLY A 761 -22.07 -8.77 7.73
CA GLY A 761 -21.91 -7.31 7.80
C GLY A 761 -21.83 -6.61 6.44
N LEU A 762 -21.83 -7.37 5.34
CA LEU A 762 -21.61 -6.90 3.98
C LEU A 762 -22.93 -6.65 3.22
N SER A 763 -23.95 -6.10 3.88
CA SER A 763 -25.21 -5.73 3.21
C SER A 763 -25.17 -4.36 2.50
N GLY A 764 -24.05 -3.64 2.62
CA GLY A 764 -23.83 -2.31 2.04
C GLY A 764 -23.14 -2.33 0.68
N GLN A 765 -22.65 -1.17 0.24
CA GLN A 765 -22.04 -0.98 -1.08
C GLN A 765 -20.81 -1.86 -1.31
N MET A 766 -19.94 -2.01 -0.30
CA MET A 766 -18.76 -2.87 -0.36
C MET A 766 -19.16 -4.32 -0.62
N GLY A 767 -20.16 -4.84 0.10
CA GLY A 767 -20.63 -6.20 -0.11
C GLY A 767 -21.30 -6.44 -1.45
N GLN A 768 -21.99 -5.44 -2.02
CA GLN A 768 -22.48 -5.52 -3.39
C GLN A 768 -21.33 -5.66 -4.39
N SER A 769 -20.24 -4.90 -4.21
CA SER A 769 -19.05 -5.00 -5.06
C SER A 769 -18.38 -6.37 -4.94
N ILE A 770 -18.17 -6.85 -3.71
CA ILE A 770 -17.60 -8.17 -3.43
C ILE A 770 -18.47 -9.29 -4.02
N THR A 771 -19.79 -9.18 -3.91
CA THR A 771 -20.71 -10.19 -4.47
C THR A 771 -20.63 -10.24 -6.00
N ARG A 772 -20.57 -9.08 -6.68
CA ARG A 772 -20.36 -9.04 -8.14
C ARG A 772 -19.02 -9.68 -8.51
N TRP A 773 -17.98 -9.36 -7.77
CA TRP A 773 -16.65 -9.93 -7.98
C TRP A 773 -16.63 -11.46 -7.79
N ILE A 774 -17.25 -11.99 -6.74
CA ILE A 774 -17.40 -13.44 -6.53
C ILE A 774 -18.11 -14.10 -7.73
N VAL A 775 -19.20 -13.50 -8.23
CA VAL A 775 -19.96 -14.03 -9.38
C VAL A 775 -19.13 -14.01 -10.67
N GLN A 776 -18.45 -12.90 -10.93
CA GLN A 776 -17.53 -12.76 -12.08
C GLN A 776 -16.36 -13.74 -12.00
N SER A 777 -15.95 -14.12 -10.79
CA SER A 777 -14.82 -15.01 -10.51
C SER A 777 -15.22 -16.50 -10.40
N GLY A 778 -16.49 -16.84 -10.67
CA GLY A 778 -16.98 -18.22 -10.78
C GLY A 778 -17.98 -18.66 -9.72
N GLY A 779 -18.11 -17.92 -8.62
CA GLY A 779 -19.04 -18.24 -7.54
C GLY A 779 -20.51 -18.11 -7.98
N ARG A 780 -21.38 -18.96 -7.45
CA ARG A 780 -22.82 -18.95 -7.81
C ARG A 780 -23.76 -18.85 -6.62
N HIS A 781 -23.35 -19.22 -5.42
CA HIS A 781 -24.20 -19.19 -4.24
C HIS A 781 -23.62 -18.25 -3.20
N ILE A 782 -24.34 -17.18 -2.89
CA ILE A 782 -23.90 -16.14 -1.95
C ILE A 782 -24.99 -15.86 -0.93
N VAL A 783 -24.63 -15.81 0.34
CA VAL A 783 -25.52 -15.45 1.43
C VAL A 783 -24.97 -14.21 2.13
N ILE A 784 -25.74 -13.14 2.14
CA ILE A 784 -25.37 -11.90 2.82
C ILE A 784 -26.22 -11.76 4.06
N THR A 785 -25.60 -11.45 5.18
CA THR A 785 -26.31 -11.20 6.43
C THR A 785 -25.83 -9.95 7.15
N SER A 786 -26.76 -9.27 7.79
CA SER A 786 -26.51 -8.24 8.80
C SER A 786 -27.72 -8.14 9.73
N ARG A 787 -27.62 -7.34 10.79
CA ARG A 787 -28.76 -7.10 11.70
C ARG A 787 -29.96 -6.49 10.97
N ASN A 788 -29.68 -5.52 10.09
CA ASN A 788 -30.67 -4.75 9.33
C ASN A 788 -30.24 -4.66 7.86
N PRO A 789 -30.33 -5.75 7.09
CA PRO A 789 -29.82 -5.76 5.74
C PRO A 789 -30.68 -4.89 4.83
N ASN A 790 -30.05 -4.19 3.90
CA ASN A 790 -30.76 -3.48 2.85
C ASN A 790 -31.55 -4.50 2.02
N LYS A 791 -32.87 -4.29 1.93
CA LYS A 791 -33.79 -5.19 1.23
C LYS A 791 -33.93 -4.86 -0.25
N ASP A 792 -33.24 -3.85 -0.77
CA ASP A 792 -33.24 -3.56 -2.20
C ASP A 792 -32.69 -4.77 -2.97
N ARG A 793 -33.58 -5.39 -3.76
CA ARG A 793 -33.33 -6.59 -4.55
C ARG A 793 -33.00 -6.31 -6.01
N LEU A 794 -32.99 -5.04 -6.44
CA LEU A 794 -32.78 -4.73 -7.86
C LEU A 794 -31.42 -5.23 -8.35
N TRP A 795 -30.39 -5.12 -7.50
CA TRP A 795 -29.04 -5.57 -7.82
C TRP A 795 -28.85 -7.09 -7.73
N THR A 796 -29.61 -7.78 -6.89
CA THR A 796 -29.55 -9.25 -6.85
C THR A 796 -30.16 -9.84 -8.11
N LYS A 797 -31.25 -9.24 -8.63
CA LYS A 797 -31.86 -9.63 -9.91
C LYS A 797 -30.92 -9.53 -11.11
N GLU A 798 -30.02 -8.54 -11.11
CA GLU A 798 -28.95 -8.43 -12.13
C GLU A 798 -28.06 -9.68 -12.12
N LEU A 799 -27.68 -10.15 -10.93
CA LEU A 799 -26.81 -11.31 -10.75
C LEU A 799 -27.55 -12.64 -10.93
N GLU A 800 -28.83 -12.70 -10.58
CA GLU A 800 -29.71 -13.86 -10.83
C GLU A 800 -29.80 -14.15 -12.34
N LYS A 801 -29.86 -13.11 -13.18
CA LYS A 801 -29.79 -13.27 -14.65
C LYS A 801 -28.46 -13.85 -15.13
N GLN A 802 -27.39 -13.71 -14.36
CA GLN A 802 -26.07 -14.30 -14.62
C GLN A 802 -25.92 -15.71 -14.00
N GLY A 803 -27.01 -16.26 -13.45
CA GLY A 803 -27.04 -17.59 -12.84
C GLY A 803 -26.63 -17.66 -11.37
N ALA A 804 -26.50 -16.51 -10.68
CA ALA A 804 -26.18 -16.48 -9.27
C ALA A 804 -27.45 -16.59 -8.39
N ASN A 805 -27.35 -17.32 -7.28
CA ASN A 805 -28.33 -17.35 -6.21
C ASN A 805 -27.82 -16.49 -5.03
N VAL A 806 -28.35 -15.27 -4.91
CA VAL A 806 -27.98 -14.33 -3.85
C VAL A 806 -29.09 -14.21 -2.82
N VAL A 807 -28.84 -14.68 -1.59
CA VAL A 807 -29.82 -14.63 -0.51
C VAL A 807 -29.39 -13.63 0.57
N ILE A 808 -30.26 -12.66 0.84
CA ILE A 808 -30.07 -11.68 1.90
C ILE A 808 -30.93 -12.08 3.10
N LYS A 809 -30.32 -12.28 4.27
CA LYS A 809 -31.00 -12.64 5.53
C LYS A 809 -30.66 -11.67 6.64
N ALA A 810 -31.59 -11.46 7.55
CA ALA A 810 -31.31 -10.77 8.79
C ALA A 810 -30.85 -11.81 9.82
N ALA A 811 -29.64 -11.67 10.34
CA ALA A 811 -29.12 -12.49 11.42
C ALA A 811 -28.03 -11.70 12.15
N ASP A 812 -28.02 -11.78 13.49
CA ASP A 812 -27.04 -11.12 14.32
C ASP A 812 -25.87 -12.06 14.59
N VAL A 813 -24.68 -11.71 14.09
CA VAL A 813 -23.46 -12.53 14.26
C VAL A 813 -23.09 -12.73 15.73
N THR A 814 -23.48 -11.80 16.60
CA THR A 814 -23.22 -11.88 18.04
C THR A 814 -24.12 -12.91 18.74
N LYS A 815 -25.11 -13.47 18.05
CA LYS A 815 -26.02 -14.49 18.58
C LYS A 815 -25.73 -15.84 17.93
N LYS A 816 -25.12 -16.75 18.69
CA LYS A 816 -24.80 -18.12 18.25
C LYS A 816 -25.98 -18.86 17.61
N GLN A 817 -27.17 -18.74 18.19
CA GLN A 817 -28.37 -19.40 17.66
C GLN A 817 -28.78 -18.87 16.27
N ASP A 818 -28.60 -17.57 16.00
CA ASP A 818 -28.90 -16.99 14.69
C ASP A 818 -27.97 -17.56 13.62
N MET A 819 -26.68 -17.72 13.94
CA MET A 819 -25.69 -18.32 13.04
C MET A 819 -25.93 -19.82 12.82
N ILE A 820 -26.32 -20.57 13.86
CA ILE A 820 -26.75 -21.98 13.71
C ILE A 820 -27.96 -22.09 12.79
N ASN A 821 -28.97 -21.26 12.99
CA ASN A 821 -30.17 -21.24 12.15
C ASN A 821 -29.84 -20.89 10.70
N LEU A 822 -28.95 -19.91 10.49
CA LEU A 822 -28.45 -19.54 9.16
C LEU A 822 -27.72 -20.71 8.50
N ARG A 823 -26.75 -21.34 9.19
CA ARG A 823 -26.00 -22.50 8.69
C ARG A 823 -26.93 -23.65 8.29
N ASN A 824 -27.88 -24.02 9.15
CA ASN A 824 -28.84 -25.08 8.86
C ASN A 824 -29.71 -24.76 7.65
N HIS A 825 -30.15 -23.50 7.53
CA HIS A 825 -30.91 -23.06 6.37
C HIS A 825 -30.10 -23.20 5.07
N ILE A 826 -28.82 -22.78 5.07
CA ILE A 826 -27.92 -22.90 3.92
C ILE A 826 -27.77 -24.36 3.52
N LEU A 827 -27.40 -25.23 4.46
CA LEU A 827 -27.19 -26.66 4.19
C LEU A 827 -28.46 -27.38 3.68
N SER A 828 -29.65 -26.85 4.01
CA SER A 828 -30.92 -27.39 3.52
C SER A 828 -31.37 -26.84 2.14
N THR A 829 -30.80 -25.73 1.67
CA THR A 829 -31.30 -25.00 0.48
C THR A 829 -30.25 -24.68 -0.57
N MET A 830 -28.96 -24.84 -0.27
CA MET A 830 -27.83 -24.46 -1.12
C MET A 830 -26.71 -25.51 -1.03
N PRO A 831 -25.70 -25.44 -1.92
CA PRO A 831 -24.51 -26.28 -1.79
C PRO A 831 -23.73 -26.04 -0.50
N PRO A 832 -22.74 -26.91 -0.16
CA PRO A 832 -21.92 -26.79 1.04
C PRO A 832 -21.28 -25.41 1.18
N ILE A 833 -21.06 -24.98 2.42
CA ILE A 833 -20.44 -23.69 2.70
C ILE A 833 -18.95 -23.79 2.37
N GLY A 834 -18.48 -22.92 1.49
CA GLY A 834 -17.07 -22.85 1.07
C GLY A 834 -16.32 -21.65 1.61
N GLY A 835 -17.00 -20.63 2.12
CA GLY A 835 -16.28 -19.51 2.71
C GLY A 835 -17.14 -18.64 3.59
N VAL A 836 -16.51 -18.06 4.60
CA VAL A 836 -17.15 -17.15 5.55
C VAL A 836 -16.29 -15.90 5.65
N ALA A 837 -16.90 -14.73 5.50
CA ALA A 837 -16.23 -13.45 5.64
C ALA A 837 -16.94 -12.55 6.64
N ASN A 838 -16.24 -12.10 7.69
CA ASN A 838 -16.79 -11.18 8.69
C ASN A 838 -16.31 -9.75 8.49
N SER A 839 -17.24 -8.87 8.12
CA SER A 839 -17.06 -7.42 8.08
C SER A 839 -18.09 -6.70 8.95
N ALA A 840 -18.71 -7.41 9.91
CA ALA A 840 -19.58 -6.78 10.88
C ALA A 840 -18.76 -5.78 11.70
N MET A 841 -19.23 -4.54 11.74
CA MET A 841 -18.54 -3.48 12.44
C MET A 841 -19.53 -2.54 13.12
N LEU A 842 -19.05 -2.01 14.24
CA LEU A 842 -19.55 -0.79 14.86
C LEU A 842 -18.31 0.03 15.20
N GLN A 843 -18.40 1.35 15.05
CA GLN A 843 -17.30 2.25 15.36
C GLN A 843 -17.84 3.39 16.20
N SER A 844 -17.16 3.66 17.31
CA SER A 844 -17.42 4.81 18.18
C SER A 844 -16.09 5.43 18.54
N ASN A 845 -15.76 6.55 17.90
CA ASN A 845 -14.52 7.27 18.18
C ASN A 845 -14.67 8.05 19.49
N CYS A 846 -13.78 7.78 20.43
CA CYS A 846 -13.67 8.51 21.70
C CYS A 846 -12.26 8.37 22.25
N PHE A 847 -11.74 9.44 22.85
CA PHE A 847 -10.47 9.36 23.57
C PHE A 847 -10.57 8.37 24.72
N PHE A 848 -9.47 7.67 25.01
CA PHE A 848 -9.44 6.66 26.06
C PHE A 848 -9.87 7.19 27.45
N PRO A 849 -9.51 8.42 27.89
CA PRO A 849 -10.04 9.01 29.12
C PRO A 849 -11.57 9.09 29.19
N ASP A 850 -12.26 9.25 28.07
CA ASP A 850 -13.72 9.38 27.99
C ASP A 850 -14.42 8.04 27.68
N LEU A 851 -13.65 7.00 27.36
CA LEU A 851 -14.18 5.67 27.03
C LEU A 851 -14.86 5.06 28.27
N THR A 852 -16.11 4.63 28.11
CA THR A 852 -16.84 3.86 29.12
C THR A 852 -16.83 2.37 28.79
N TYR A 853 -17.09 1.53 29.79
CA TYR A 853 -17.22 0.08 29.60
C TYR A 853 -18.30 -0.27 28.58
N ASP A 854 -19.45 0.42 28.63
CA ASP A 854 -20.57 0.15 27.72
C ASP A 854 -20.21 0.45 26.26
N ILE A 855 -19.53 1.58 26.00
CA ILE A 855 -19.06 1.95 24.66
C ILE A 855 -18.01 0.97 24.16
N LEU A 856 -17.08 0.56 25.03
CA LEU A 856 -16.08 -0.46 24.69
C LEU A 856 -16.75 -1.76 24.29
N GLN A 857 -17.64 -2.30 25.13
CA GLN A 857 -18.36 -3.54 24.87
C GLN A 857 -19.18 -3.45 23.58
N GLU A 858 -19.91 -2.36 23.33
CA GLU A 858 -20.72 -2.20 22.12
C GLU A 858 -19.88 -2.35 20.84
N VAL A 859 -18.66 -1.78 20.83
CA VAL A 859 -17.73 -1.82 19.69
C VAL A 859 -17.04 -3.18 19.56
N LEU A 860 -16.69 -3.85 20.66
CA LEU A 860 -16.05 -5.16 20.63
C LEU A 860 -16.98 -6.23 20.03
N ARG A 861 -18.25 -6.28 20.46
CA ARG A 861 -19.16 -7.41 20.19
C ARG A 861 -19.23 -7.89 18.73
N PRO A 862 -19.41 -7.03 17.70
CA PRO A 862 -19.54 -7.51 16.32
C PRO A 862 -18.30 -8.22 15.77
N LYS A 863 -17.11 -7.83 16.24
CA LYS A 863 -15.82 -8.37 15.76
C LYS A 863 -15.24 -9.43 16.70
N VAL A 864 -15.40 -9.27 18.01
CA VAL A 864 -14.94 -10.21 19.03
C VAL A 864 -15.93 -11.38 19.12
N ASP A 865 -17.07 -11.20 19.80
CA ASP A 865 -18.09 -12.25 19.96
C ASP A 865 -18.54 -12.81 18.62
N GLY A 866 -18.74 -11.92 17.64
CA GLY A 866 -19.14 -12.32 16.29
C GLY A 866 -18.16 -13.30 15.66
N SER A 867 -16.85 -13.03 15.73
CA SER A 867 -15.86 -13.92 15.11
C SER A 867 -15.67 -15.22 15.91
N VAL A 868 -15.80 -15.18 17.25
CA VAL A 868 -15.84 -16.39 18.09
C VAL A 868 -17.02 -17.29 17.69
N VAL A 869 -18.22 -16.72 17.56
CA VAL A 869 -19.41 -17.45 17.13
C VAL A 869 -19.20 -18.08 15.74
N LEU A 870 -18.62 -17.33 14.80
CA LEU A 870 -18.36 -17.85 13.46
C LEU A 870 -17.33 -18.98 13.47
N ASP A 871 -16.25 -18.84 14.22
CA ASP A 871 -15.24 -19.88 14.36
C ASP A 871 -15.86 -21.18 14.90
N GLU A 872 -16.67 -21.09 15.95
CA GLU A 872 -17.36 -22.23 16.56
C GLU A 872 -18.35 -22.88 15.58
N VAL A 873 -19.25 -22.08 14.98
CA VAL A 873 -20.37 -22.59 14.16
C VAL A 873 -19.89 -23.19 12.84
N PHE A 874 -18.83 -22.64 12.25
CA PHE A 874 -18.29 -23.05 10.95
C PHE A 874 -16.96 -23.82 11.06
N SER A 875 -16.58 -24.28 12.25
CA SER A 875 -15.36 -25.09 12.47
C SER A 875 -15.38 -26.45 11.76
N SER A 876 -16.56 -27.05 11.61
CA SER A 876 -16.74 -28.38 11.01
C SER A 876 -16.92 -28.39 9.49
N ASP A 877 -17.00 -27.21 8.87
CA ASP A 877 -17.24 -27.08 7.42
C ASP A 877 -15.91 -27.09 6.65
N ASP A 878 -15.94 -27.66 5.43
CA ASP A 878 -14.80 -27.67 4.49
C ASP A 878 -14.69 -26.32 3.75
N LEU A 879 -14.24 -25.31 4.51
CA LEU A 879 -14.07 -23.95 4.00
C LEU A 879 -12.82 -23.84 3.13
N ASP A 880 -12.95 -23.19 1.97
CA ASP A 880 -11.83 -22.67 1.18
C ASP A 880 -11.22 -21.43 1.84
N PHE A 881 -12.02 -20.62 2.54
CA PHE A 881 -11.53 -19.47 3.31
C PHE A 881 -12.39 -19.11 4.53
N PHE A 882 -11.73 -18.57 5.55
CA PHE A 882 -12.36 -17.87 6.67
C PHE A 882 -11.68 -16.50 6.80
N LEU A 883 -12.39 -15.44 6.45
CA LEU A 883 -11.79 -14.12 6.26
C LEU A 883 -12.34 -13.11 7.28
N LEU A 884 -11.46 -12.45 8.03
CA LEU A 884 -11.85 -11.38 8.94
C LEU A 884 -11.37 -10.02 8.42
N PHE A 885 -12.28 -9.05 8.33
CA PHE A 885 -11.95 -7.68 7.97
C PHE A 885 -11.58 -6.90 9.22
N SER A 886 -10.28 -6.76 9.46
CA SER A 886 -9.68 -5.84 10.43
C SER A 886 -9.45 -4.45 9.80
N SER A 887 -8.69 -3.59 10.47
CA SER A 887 -8.39 -2.22 10.06
C SER A 887 -6.91 -1.94 10.25
N ILE A 888 -6.33 -1.14 9.34
CA ILE A 888 -4.96 -0.63 9.50
C ILE A 888 -4.77 0.15 10.81
N SER A 889 -5.85 0.77 11.33
CA SER A 889 -5.85 1.47 12.62
C SER A 889 -5.29 0.61 13.74
N ALA A 890 -5.68 -0.67 13.77
CA ALA A 890 -5.25 -1.60 14.80
C ALA A 890 -3.76 -1.86 14.76
N VAL A 891 -3.11 -1.73 13.59
CA VAL A 891 -1.67 -1.94 13.39
C VAL A 891 -0.87 -0.68 13.71
N VAL A 892 -1.36 0.50 13.31
CA VAL A 892 -0.66 1.78 13.57
C VAL A 892 -0.89 2.31 14.98
N GLY A 893 -2.03 1.97 15.58
CA GLY A 893 -2.59 2.67 16.74
C GLY A 893 -3.18 3.99 16.28
N GLN A 894 -4.50 4.03 16.09
CA GLN A 894 -5.17 5.29 15.76
C GLN A 894 -5.63 5.95 17.07
N PRO A 895 -5.33 7.23 17.29
CA PRO A 895 -5.93 7.96 18.39
C PRO A 895 -7.46 7.82 18.35
N PHE A 896 -8.16 7.97 19.49
CA PHE A 896 -9.62 7.89 19.63
C PHE A 896 -10.27 6.55 19.21
N GLN A 897 -9.49 5.49 18.97
CA GLN A 897 -9.98 4.20 18.48
C GLN A 897 -9.55 3.00 19.33
N ALA A 898 -9.20 3.19 20.61
CA ALA A 898 -8.73 2.09 21.47
C ALA A 898 -9.67 0.88 21.55
N ASN A 899 -10.98 1.11 21.57
CA ASN A 899 -12.01 0.07 21.51
C ASN A 899 -12.03 -0.67 20.15
N TYR A 900 -11.92 0.06 19.04
CA TYR A 900 -11.92 -0.50 17.69
C TYR A 900 -10.64 -1.27 17.39
N ASP A 901 -9.49 -0.73 17.78
CA ASP A 901 -8.18 -1.35 17.61
C ASP A 901 -8.06 -2.63 18.45
N ALA A 902 -8.64 -2.64 19.66
CA ALA A 902 -8.78 -3.86 20.46
C ALA A 902 -9.60 -4.95 19.74
N ALA A 903 -10.77 -4.58 19.20
CA ALA A 903 -11.65 -5.51 18.49
C ALA A 903 -10.98 -6.11 17.24
N ASN A 904 -10.22 -5.28 16.53
CA ASN A 904 -9.51 -5.64 15.31
C ASN A 904 -8.31 -6.53 15.58
N ASN A 905 -7.48 -6.19 16.58
CA ASN A 905 -6.31 -7.00 16.91
C ASN A 905 -6.69 -8.34 17.57
N PHE A 906 -7.86 -8.42 18.22
CA PHE A 906 -8.46 -9.70 18.63
C PHE A 906 -8.66 -10.65 17.44
N MET A 907 -9.20 -10.14 16.32
CA MET A 907 -9.43 -10.96 15.13
C MET A 907 -8.12 -11.50 14.54
N THR A 908 -7.02 -10.73 14.62
CA THR A 908 -5.69 -11.21 14.25
C THR A 908 -5.27 -12.41 15.09
N GLY A 909 -5.43 -12.32 16.41
CA GLY A 909 -5.16 -13.45 17.31
C GLY A 909 -6.04 -14.68 17.06
N LEU A 910 -7.33 -14.46 16.81
CA LEU A 910 -8.28 -15.55 16.51
C LEU A 910 -7.91 -16.27 15.20
N VAL A 911 -7.47 -15.53 14.19
CA VAL A 911 -7.01 -16.11 12.93
C VAL A 911 -5.76 -16.97 13.13
N SER A 912 -4.77 -16.52 13.90
CA SER A 912 -3.61 -17.34 14.27
C SER A 912 -4.04 -18.61 15.02
N GLN A 913 -4.94 -18.48 15.99
CA GLN A 913 -5.45 -19.60 16.79
C GLN A 913 -6.23 -20.62 15.93
N ARG A 914 -7.00 -20.14 14.94
CA ARG A 914 -7.70 -20.99 13.97
C ARG A 914 -6.73 -21.71 13.05
N ARG A 915 -5.71 -21.02 12.54
CA ARG A 915 -4.62 -21.59 11.73
C ARG A 915 -3.84 -22.66 12.49
N ALA A 916 -3.59 -22.47 13.79
CA ALA A 916 -2.95 -23.48 14.64
C ALA A 916 -3.77 -24.78 14.78
N ARG A 917 -5.08 -24.74 14.50
CA ARG A 917 -5.95 -25.94 14.38
C ARG A 917 -6.00 -26.51 12.94
N ASN A 918 -5.14 -26.05 12.04
CA ASN A 918 -5.11 -26.38 10.61
C ASN A 918 -6.41 -26.04 9.88
N LEU A 919 -7.15 -25.03 10.35
CA LEU A 919 -8.35 -24.54 9.69
C LEU A 919 -8.00 -23.28 8.86
N PRO A 920 -8.52 -23.14 7.63
CA PRO A 920 -8.28 -21.97 6.81
C PRO A 920 -8.72 -20.70 7.51
N ALA A 921 -7.85 -19.68 7.52
CA ALA A 921 -8.16 -18.37 8.08
C ALA A 921 -7.17 -17.29 7.65
N SER A 922 -7.66 -16.09 7.38
CA SER A 922 -6.84 -14.89 7.16
C SER A 922 -7.53 -13.63 7.70
N VAL A 923 -6.73 -12.62 8.00
CA VAL A 923 -7.19 -11.30 8.43
C VAL A 923 -6.61 -10.21 7.53
N ILE A 924 -7.45 -9.26 7.13
CA ILE A 924 -7.01 -8.08 6.38
C ILE A 924 -7.08 -6.87 7.32
N ASN A 925 -5.94 -6.29 7.68
CA ASN A 925 -5.88 -4.96 8.27
C ASN A 925 -6.05 -3.94 7.15
N LEU A 926 -7.31 -3.65 6.82
CA LEU A 926 -7.69 -2.93 5.62
C LEU A 926 -7.40 -1.42 5.75
N GLY A 927 -6.72 -0.86 4.76
CA GLY A 927 -6.55 0.57 4.56
C GLY A 927 -7.85 1.30 4.17
N PRO A 928 -7.82 2.64 4.07
CA PRO A 928 -9.02 3.41 3.73
C PRO A 928 -9.52 3.13 2.31
N VAL A 929 -10.67 2.46 2.17
CA VAL A 929 -11.26 2.16 0.85
C VAL A 929 -12.04 3.36 0.31
N ILE A 930 -11.67 3.82 -0.88
CA ILE A 930 -12.31 4.94 -1.59
C ILE A 930 -13.29 4.43 -2.64
N GLY A 931 -14.39 5.14 -2.78
CA GLY A 931 -15.39 4.88 -3.81
C GLY A 931 -16.50 3.90 -3.40
N LEU A 932 -16.43 3.28 -2.22
CA LEU A 932 -17.48 2.45 -1.61
C LEU A 932 -17.42 2.51 -0.08
N GLY A 933 -18.49 2.08 0.58
CA GLY A 933 -18.46 1.74 2.01
C GLY A 933 -18.64 2.93 2.95
N PHE A 934 -18.01 2.84 4.13
CA PHE A 934 -18.22 3.79 5.24
C PHE A 934 -17.84 5.22 4.87
N ILE A 935 -16.65 5.42 4.29
CA ILE A 935 -16.13 6.73 3.89
C ILE A 935 -17.08 7.42 2.89
N GLN A 936 -17.59 6.67 1.92
CA GLN A 936 -18.55 7.18 0.95
C GLN A 936 -19.92 7.47 1.58
N ASN A 937 -20.38 6.72 2.58
CA ASN A 937 -21.70 6.97 3.17
C ASN A 937 -21.77 8.29 3.97
N ILE A 938 -20.62 8.83 4.41
CA ILE A 938 -20.50 10.16 5.02
C ILE A 938 -20.84 11.29 4.00
N ASP A 939 -20.81 11.00 2.69
CA ASP A 939 -21.17 11.94 1.61
C ASP A 939 -22.62 12.40 1.60
N SER A 940 -23.53 11.65 2.23
CA SER A 940 -24.95 12.06 2.30
C SER A 940 -25.12 13.45 2.96
N SER A 941 -24.05 13.94 3.61
CA SER A 941 -23.93 15.22 4.33
C SER A 941 -22.80 16.13 3.81
N GLY A 942 -22.13 15.82 2.68
CA GLY A 942 -21.06 16.64 2.10
C GLY A 942 -19.70 16.57 2.80
N GLY A 943 -19.47 15.55 3.64
CA GLY A 943 -18.28 15.46 4.50
C GLY A 943 -17.13 14.55 4.00
N SER A 944 -17.28 13.79 2.91
CA SER A 944 -16.22 12.83 2.52
C SER A 944 -14.93 13.50 2.05
N GLU A 945 -15.01 14.69 1.43
CA GLU A 945 -13.82 15.40 0.96
C GLU A 945 -12.90 15.76 2.12
N ALA A 946 -13.46 16.28 3.21
CA ALA A 946 -12.71 16.57 4.42
C ALA A 946 -12.08 15.29 4.99
N VAL A 947 -12.79 14.16 4.95
CA VAL A 947 -12.27 12.86 5.42
C VAL A 947 -11.12 12.36 4.53
N VAL A 948 -11.29 12.36 3.19
CA VAL A 948 -10.24 11.91 2.26
C VAL A 948 -9.01 12.81 2.33
N SER A 949 -9.22 14.13 2.42
CA SER A 949 -8.13 15.10 2.62
C SER A 949 -7.39 14.86 3.94
N THR A 950 -8.13 14.60 5.03
CA THR A 950 -7.53 14.24 6.34
C THR A 950 -6.73 12.94 6.24
N LEU A 951 -7.27 11.90 5.60
CA LEU A 951 -6.57 10.62 5.46
C LEU A 951 -5.30 10.74 4.62
N ARG A 952 -5.31 11.52 3.54
CA ARG A 952 -4.11 11.86 2.76
C ARG A 952 -3.11 12.66 3.60
N GLY A 953 -3.58 13.63 4.38
CA GLY A 953 -2.73 14.41 5.31
C GLY A 953 -2.18 13.62 6.49
N LEU A 954 -2.68 12.40 6.73
CA LEU A 954 -2.14 11.42 7.67
C LEU A 954 -1.27 10.36 7.00
N ASP A 955 -0.96 10.54 5.70
CA ASP A 955 -0.11 9.67 4.88
C ASP A 955 -0.60 8.22 4.80
N TYR A 956 -1.93 8.02 4.78
CA TYR A 956 -2.50 6.72 4.43
C TYR A 956 -2.53 6.52 2.92
N MET A 957 -2.05 5.36 2.48
CA MET A 957 -2.29 4.89 1.12
C MET A 957 -3.77 4.52 0.98
N LEU A 958 -4.47 5.23 0.09
CA LEU A 958 -5.88 4.99 -0.20
C LEU A 958 -6.04 3.69 -1.00
N VAL A 959 -7.12 2.94 -0.79
CA VAL A 959 -7.38 1.66 -1.47
C VAL A 959 -8.57 1.82 -2.43
N SER A 960 -8.37 1.57 -3.71
CA SER A 960 -9.45 1.57 -4.69
C SER A 960 -10.31 0.30 -4.60
N VAL A 961 -11.50 0.31 -5.21
CA VAL A 961 -12.38 -0.89 -5.24
C VAL A 961 -11.70 -2.07 -5.94
N ARG A 962 -10.89 -1.79 -6.97
CA ARG A 962 -10.18 -2.83 -7.72
C ARG A 962 -9.05 -3.42 -6.89
N GLU A 963 -8.31 -2.58 -6.17
CA GLU A 963 -7.29 -3.00 -5.22
C GLU A 963 -7.90 -3.81 -4.06
N LEU A 964 -9.08 -3.44 -3.57
CA LEU A 964 -9.83 -4.25 -2.60
C LEU A 964 -10.05 -5.68 -3.12
N HIS A 965 -10.44 -5.86 -4.38
CA HIS A 965 -10.60 -7.21 -4.95
C HIS A 965 -9.29 -7.98 -5.03
N HIS A 966 -8.18 -7.32 -5.36
CA HIS A 966 -6.85 -7.92 -5.32
C HIS A 966 -6.44 -8.33 -3.89
N ILE A 967 -6.67 -7.47 -2.91
CA ILE A 967 -6.42 -7.75 -1.49
C ILE A 967 -7.25 -8.94 -1.01
N LEU A 968 -8.51 -9.05 -1.44
CA LEU A 968 -9.37 -10.19 -1.11
C LEU A 968 -8.88 -11.49 -1.74
N ALA A 969 -8.43 -11.45 -2.99
CA ALA A 969 -7.86 -12.63 -3.65
C ALA A 969 -6.61 -13.12 -2.90
N GLU A 970 -5.72 -12.20 -2.52
CA GLU A 970 -4.50 -12.52 -1.77
C GLU A 970 -4.83 -13.10 -0.39
N ALA A 971 -5.80 -12.51 0.32
CA ALA A 971 -6.24 -13.00 1.62
C ALA A 971 -6.84 -14.41 1.56
N ILE A 972 -7.59 -14.73 0.50
CA ILE A 972 -8.17 -16.07 0.32
C ILE A 972 -7.05 -17.10 0.10
N VAL A 973 -6.08 -16.80 -0.76
CA VAL A 973 -4.96 -17.72 -1.04
C VAL A 973 -4.07 -17.92 0.18
N ILE A 974 -3.65 -16.83 0.85
CA ILE A 974 -2.82 -16.88 2.06
C ILE A 974 -3.54 -17.62 3.20
N GLY A 975 -4.87 -17.54 3.28
CA GLY A 975 -5.64 -18.20 4.33
C GLY A 975 -5.44 -19.73 4.41
N THR A 976 -4.92 -20.34 3.34
CA THR A 976 -4.61 -21.78 3.27
C THR A 976 -3.11 -22.11 3.21
N SER A 977 -2.22 -21.13 2.95
CA SER A 977 -0.77 -21.34 2.84
C SER A 977 -0.06 -21.35 4.19
N ASP A 978 1.22 -21.71 4.24
CA ASP A 978 2.04 -21.65 5.47
C ASP A 978 2.53 -20.24 5.83
N GLU A 979 2.16 -19.23 5.05
CA GLU A 979 2.54 -17.85 5.29
C GLU A 979 1.78 -17.23 6.48
N THR A 980 2.25 -16.08 6.95
CA THR A 980 1.55 -15.30 7.99
C THR A 980 0.13 -14.97 7.50
N PRO A 981 -0.93 -15.30 8.27
CA PRO A 981 -2.31 -15.10 7.83
C PRO A 981 -2.79 -13.65 7.96
N GLU A 982 -1.93 -12.74 8.40
CA GLU A 982 -2.19 -11.30 8.57
C GLU A 982 -1.67 -10.52 7.35
N ILE A 983 -2.57 -9.80 6.67
CA ILE A 983 -2.22 -8.88 5.56
C ILE A 983 -2.47 -7.45 6.03
N ILE A 984 -1.45 -6.60 5.92
CA ILE A 984 -1.51 -5.19 6.28
C ILE A 984 -1.58 -4.36 4.99
N THR A 985 -2.55 -3.46 4.87
CA THR A 985 -2.70 -2.59 3.70
C THR A 985 -2.94 -1.15 4.12
N GLY A 986 -2.80 -0.21 3.18
CA GLY A 986 -3.09 1.20 3.43
C GLY A 986 -1.93 2.05 3.95
N LEU A 987 -0.71 1.54 3.90
CA LEU A 987 0.53 2.30 4.12
C LEU A 987 1.42 2.15 2.89
N GLU A 988 2.18 3.19 2.57
CA GLU A 988 3.20 3.19 1.52
C GLU A 988 4.53 3.73 2.07
N THR A 989 5.60 3.62 1.29
CA THR A 989 6.87 4.27 1.64
C THR A 989 6.69 5.78 1.51
N VAL A 990 6.96 6.53 2.58
CA VAL A 990 6.76 7.98 2.62
C VAL A 990 8.06 8.72 2.90
N SER A 991 8.08 10.01 2.55
CA SER A 991 9.16 10.92 2.91
C SER A 991 9.15 11.22 4.41
N ASP A 992 10.31 11.53 4.99
CA ASP A 992 10.41 11.96 6.38
C ASP A 992 10.13 13.45 6.61
N ASN A 993 9.77 14.18 5.55
CA ASN A 993 9.51 15.62 5.62
C ASN A 993 8.26 16.05 4.80
N PRO A 994 7.14 16.43 5.45
CA PRO A 994 6.86 16.28 6.88
C PRO A 994 6.66 14.80 7.26
N PRO A 995 7.01 14.37 8.48
CA PRO A 995 6.90 12.95 8.84
C PRO A 995 5.44 12.56 9.14
N PRO A 996 5.01 11.34 8.77
CA PRO A 996 3.65 10.87 9.03
C PRO A 996 3.37 10.75 10.52
N PHE A 997 2.11 10.76 10.97
CA PHE A 997 1.81 10.70 12.41
C PHE A 997 2.35 9.42 13.09
N TRP A 998 2.43 8.33 12.32
CA TRP A 998 2.93 7.03 12.77
C TRP A 998 4.46 6.91 12.71
N HIS A 999 5.21 7.96 12.32
CA HIS A 999 6.67 7.91 12.16
C HIS A 999 7.45 7.53 13.44
N LYS A 1000 6.85 7.79 14.60
CA LYS A 1000 7.46 7.47 15.90
C LYS A 1000 7.39 5.97 16.24
N SER A 1001 6.55 5.21 15.54
CA SER A 1001 6.45 3.78 15.77
C SER A 1001 7.60 3.05 15.07
N LEU A 1002 8.42 2.37 15.86
CA LEU A 1002 9.53 1.56 15.35
C LEU A 1002 9.07 0.40 14.47
N LEU A 1003 7.79 0.02 14.54
CA LEU A 1003 7.22 -0.99 13.62
C LEU A 1003 7.37 -0.54 12.15
N PHE A 1004 7.24 0.76 11.86
CA PHE A 1004 7.23 1.28 10.50
C PHE A 1004 8.52 1.99 10.09
N SER A 1005 9.60 1.85 10.87
CA SER A 1005 10.85 2.59 10.64
C SER A 1005 11.52 2.32 9.29
N HIS A 1006 11.15 1.24 8.59
CA HIS A 1006 11.72 0.83 7.30
C HIS A 1006 10.92 1.30 6.08
N ILE A 1007 9.78 1.97 6.31
CA ILE A 1007 8.92 2.52 5.25
C ILE A 1007 8.83 4.06 5.32
N ILE A 1008 9.81 4.70 5.96
CA ILE A 1008 9.96 6.17 6.15
C ILE A 1008 11.39 6.60 5.81
#